data_AF-A0A9E5M8Y7-F1
#
_entry.id   AF-A0A9E5M8Y7-F1
#
_cell.length_a   1.000
_cell.length_b   1.000
_cell.length_c   1.000
_cell.angle_alpha   90.00
_cell.angle_beta   90.00
_cell.angle_gamma   90.00
#
_symmetry.space_group_name_H-M   'P 1'
#
loop_
_entity.id
_entity.type
_entity.pdbx_description
1 polymer ?
#
loop_
_entity_poly.entity_id
_entity_poly.type
_entity_poly.pdbx_seq_one_letter_code
_entity_poly.pdbx_strand_id
1 'polypeptide(L)'
;MGIWTGARKNSTCGWRLWREEHPAKVFLISWRKRKRDQVVVGEKKILHGIKVPRRRRWSGLCWSFRKPLFGPRITSGIRNPKSLNPIPLRIVLDIGASQIRLGEVIPDRKGAPLLRNLRVMELGIDPTKNTEFFPAVLQALDTLFRSSGIKSGAASFCIGGPSVFTRVIKVPQSDPNLVKQMVGYEAQQAIPAIDEACWDFQLFPSGGGAELEAMILAIKKDSVEEMIAASTRAGLQVEGVELAPAAIINAFRYNYPEIQTSTLILEVGARSTHIIMVEGTKIFCRIVPLGGASVTQAIATDLQESFAGAETLKKAKGFVHPGGSYEDPPDEITARISKLSRGVITRLHTEVERSITFYRSQQGGSRPAQVLLAGGGAGLGLIDFFFREKLKIPVQHFQPFRRLAVEGGIPMEVQKGFPGWACFVGTAIQTLPDTPCRLNIMANLKNQSLGKQKEKPAMVVAGLALVSLLLLPGIHGVWQARKVENLVSPQKAEVEEAEGVLGKMQAEQKKAEDKLARLETVIKLQQEQRRWPALLEELRLKIPSGMWINRLGLASAPVSESAGELSPKASAANPVKKIPVLEISGMFETKSEEADAQVVEQFRKALEAGNLLQNVVIVERETPERSGDGKTQQVALKFSLRADWPENAKTPGKEREGGK
;
A
#
# COMPACT_ATOMS: atom_id res chain seq x y z
N MET A 1 -11.68 -72.88 11.75
CA MET A 1 -11.03 -73.87 10.86
C MET A 1 -10.03 -73.13 9.96
N GLY A 2 -8.79 -73.64 9.82
CA GLY A 2 -7.80 -73.33 8.77
C GLY A 2 -7.13 -71.94 8.85
N ILE A 3 -5.94 -71.77 9.45
CA ILE A 3 -4.56 -72.04 8.99
C ILE A 3 -3.97 -70.96 8.06
N TRP A 4 -2.79 -70.49 8.50
CA TRP A 4 -1.82 -69.51 8.01
C TRP A 4 -1.41 -69.63 6.53
N THR A 5 -0.91 -68.59 5.86
CA THR A 5 0.40 -67.89 6.02
C THR A 5 0.36 -66.59 5.18
N GLY A 6 1.12 -65.51 5.35
CA GLY A 6 2.15 -65.06 6.28
C GLY A 6 2.54 -63.63 5.86
N ALA A 7 2.87 -62.74 6.81
CA ALA A 7 3.28 -61.37 6.48
C ALA A 7 4.18 -60.70 7.56
N ARG A 8 5.26 -60.11 7.05
CA ARG A 8 5.93 -58.85 7.42
C ARG A 8 6.76 -58.70 8.72
N LYS A 9 7.89 -57.99 8.49
CA LYS A 9 8.80 -57.31 9.42
C LYS A 9 8.12 -56.18 10.20
N ASN A 10 8.54 -56.03 11.47
CA ASN A 10 8.72 -54.82 12.29
C ASN A 10 8.21 -55.04 13.73
N SER A 11 9.13 -55.04 14.71
CA SER A 11 8.77 -55.06 16.14
C SER A 11 8.72 -53.64 16.70
N THR A 12 7.50 -53.20 17.01
CA THR A 12 7.18 -52.01 17.81
C THR A 12 7.20 -52.35 19.31
N CYS A 13 7.67 -51.41 20.14
CA CYS A 13 7.57 -51.49 21.60
C CYS A 13 6.54 -50.45 22.05
N GLY A 14 5.41 -50.90 22.63
CA GLY A 14 4.33 -50.05 23.11
C GLY A 14 4.34 -49.89 24.63
N TRP A 15 3.80 -48.77 25.11
CA TRP A 15 3.60 -48.46 26.53
C TRP A 15 2.10 -48.46 26.84
N ARG A 16 1.67 -49.07 27.95
CA ARG A 16 0.31 -48.95 28.47
C ARG A 16 0.39 -48.56 29.95
N LEU A 17 -0.19 -47.42 30.31
CA LEU A 17 -0.33 -47.01 31.70
C LEU A 17 -1.53 -47.74 32.33
N TRP A 18 -1.28 -48.43 33.43
CA TRP A 18 -2.31 -48.93 34.34
C TRP A 18 -2.19 -48.14 35.65
N ARG A 19 -3.31 -47.63 36.17
CA ARG A 19 -3.35 -46.78 37.36
C ARG A 19 -4.29 -47.44 38.36
N GLU A 20 -3.74 -47.82 39.51
CA GLU A 20 -4.50 -48.14 40.73
C GLU A 20 -4.28 -47.04 41.78
N GLU A 21 -5.24 -46.90 42.70
CA GLU A 21 -5.44 -45.75 43.59
C GLU A 21 -4.47 -45.71 44.79
N HIS A 22 -3.98 -44.49 45.09
CA HIS A 22 -3.30 -44.04 46.33
C HIS A 22 -1.79 -44.37 46.57
N PRO A 23 -1.07 -43.51 47.33
CA PRO A 23 0.15 -42.89 46.81
C PRO A 23 1.47 -43.46 47.35
N ALA A 24 2.56 -43.07 46.67
CA ALA A 24 3.95 -43.20 47.07
C ALA A 24 4.58 -44.60 46.97
N LYS A 25 4.99 -44.96 45.74
CA LYS A 25 6.28 -45.61 45.38
C LYS A 25 6.31 -45.87 43.87
N VAL A 26 7.38 -45.46 43.19
CA VAL A 26 7.65 -45.83 41.79
C VAL A 26 8.55 -47.06 41.80
N PHE A 27 8.13 -48.15 41.15
CA PHE A 27 8.98 -49.31 40.91
C PHE A 27 9.39 -49.36 39.44
N LEU A 28 10.65 -49.68 39.17
CA LEU A 28 11.14 -50.05 37.85
C LEU A 28 11.24 -51.58 37.81
N ILE A 29 10.38 -52.24 37.03
CA ILE A 29 10.50 -53.66 36.73
C ILE A 29 10.98 -53.76 35.29
N SER A 30 12.17 -54.34 35.08
CA SER A 30 12.62 -54.72 33.73
C SER A 30 12.10 -56.12 33.41
N TRP A 31 11.47 -56.29 32.25
CA TRP A 31 11.25 -57.62 31.67
C TRP A 31 12.16 -57.80 30.46
N ARG A 32 12.89 -58.92 30.43
CA ARG A 32 13.61 -59.39 29.24
C ARG A 32 12.83 -60.57 28.69
N LYS A 33 12.33 -60.46 27.46
CA LYS A 33 11.56 -61.52 26.80
C LYS A 33 12.50 -62.66 26.42
N ARG A 34 12.28 -63.87 26.95
CA ARG A 34 12.72 -65.13 26.31
C ARG A 34 11.48 -65.96 25.98
N LYS A 35 11.55 -66.66 24.84
CA LYS A 35 10.46 -67.44 24.25
C LYS A 35 10.09 -68.64 25.13
N ARG A 36 8.77 -68.89 25.20
CA ARG A 36 8.02 -70.04 25.73
C ARG A 36 7.72 -70.06 27.25
N ASP A 37 6.40 -69.97 27.51
CA ASP A 37 5.58 -70.68 28.51
C ASP A 37 6.15 -70.90 29.91
N GLN A 38 5.79 -69.98 30.83
CA GLN A 38 5.29 -70.19 32.21
C GLN A 38 5.54 -68.92 33.05
N VAL A 39 4.55 -68.55 33.87
CA VAL A 39 4.63 -67.45 34.85
C VAL A 39 5.24 -68.00 36.14
N VAL A 40 6.35 -67.43 36.60
CA VAL A 40 6.88 -67.66 37.95
C VAL A 40 7.28 -66.32 38.59
N VAL A 41 6.79 -66.09 39.81
CA VAL A 41 7.04 -64.92 40.66
C VAL A 41 8.44 -65.03 41.28
N GLY A 42 9.24 -63.94 41.28
CA GLY A 42 10.60 -63.95 41.83
C GLY A 42 11.13 -62.60 42.33
N GLU A 43 11.20 -62.49 43.66
CA GLU A 43 12.05 -61.71 44.58
C GLU A 43 12.45 -60.22 44.35
N LYS A 44 12.21 -59.42 45.40
CA LYS A 44 12.69 -58.05 45.62
C LYS A 44 14.10 -58.07 46.24
N LYS A 45 15.05 -57.31 45.67
CA LYS A 45 16.27 -56.89 46.39
C LYS A 45 16.47 -55.38 46.33
N ILE A 46 16.75 -54.79 47.49
CA ILE A 46 17.06 -53.38 47.72
C ILE A 46 18.58 -53.26 47.80
N LEU A 47 19.19 -52.36 47.01
CA LEU A 47 20.59 -51.96 47.19
C LEU A 47 20.65 -50.48 47.58
N HIS A 48 21.12 -50.23 48.80
CA HIS A 48 21.48 -48.91 49.30
C HIS A 48 22.92 -48.56 48.92
N GLY A 49 23.14 -47.30 48.54
CA GLY A 49 24.40 -46.58 48.78
C GLY A 49 25.47 -46.71 47.71
N ILE A 50 25.60 -45.70 46.84
CA ILE A 50 26.89 -45.34 46.22
C ILE A 50 27.07 -43.81 46.22
N LYS A 51 28.20 -43.39 46.81
CA LYS A 51 28.74 -42.03 46.86
C LYS A 51 29.04 -41.48 45.46
N VAL A 52 28.74 -40.19 45.26
CA VAL A 52 29.11 -39.41 44.07
C VAL A 52 30.58 -38.94 44.18
N PRO A 53 31.44 -39.12 43.16
CA PRO A 53 32.66 -38.34 43.02
C PRO A 53 32.48 -37.15 42.07
N ARG A 54 33.14 -36.05 42.44
CA ARG A 54 33.16 -34.74 41.79
C ARG A 54 33.89 -34.74 40.43
N ARG A 55 33.32 -33.91 39.53
CA ARG A 55 33.93 -33.10 38.45
C ARG A 55 34.92 -33.75 37.48
N ARG A 56 34.56 -33.75 36.19
CA ARG A 56 35.43 -33.26 35.11
C ARG A 56 34.64 -32.44 34.08
N ARG A 57 35.26 -31.34 33.68
CA ARG A 57 34.82 -30.32 32.73
C ARG A 57 35.30 -30.75 31.35
N TRP A 58 34.42 -30.80 30.35
CA TRP A 58 34.80 -30.85 28.94
C TRP A 58 34.02 -29.78 28.17
N SER A 59 34.78 -28.97 27.45
CA SER A 59 34.37 -27.96 26.48
C SER A 59 33.90 -28.64 25.19
N GLY A 60 32.80 -28.16 24.61
CA GLY A 60 32.33 -28.60 23.30
C GLY A 60 31.14 -27.77 22.84
N LEU A 61 31.40 -26.88 21.89
CA LEU A 61 30.43 -26.09 21.16
C LEU A 61 29.59 -27.06 20.30
N CYS A 62 28.27 -27.12 20.51
CA CYS A 62 27.36 -27.78 19.57
C CYS A 62 26.02 -27.05 19.53
N TRP A 63 25.76 -26.37 18.41
CA TRP A 63 24.44 -25.85 18.07
C TRP A 63 23.49 -27.03 17.80
N SER A 64 22.38 -27.11 18.53
CA SER A 64 21.21 -27.86 18.05
C SER A 64 19.91 -27.29 18.63
N PHE A 65 19.04 -26.87 17.73
CA PHE A 65 17.62 -26.61 17.96
C PHE A 65 16.94 -27.84 18.58
N ARG A 66 16.28 -27.68 19.74
CA ARG A 66 15.16 -28.52 20.21
C ARG A 66 14.39 -27.79 21.32
N LYS A 67 13.21 -27.26 20.97
CA LYS A 67 12.18 -26.86 21.95
C LYS A 67 11.54 -28.11 22.54
N PRO A 68 11.36 -28.24 23.86
CA PRO A 68 10.37 -29.14 24.42
C PRO A 68 9.04 -28.39 24.65
N LEU A 69 8.00 -28.86 23.97
CA LEU A 69 6.60 -28.63 24.26
C LEU A 69 6.24 -29.33 25.58
N PHE A 70 6.10 -28.61 26.68
CA PHE A 70 5.31 -29.04 27.84
C PHE A 70 4.82 -27.81 28.62
N GLY A 71 3.49 -27.67 28.75
CA GLY A 71 2.84 -26.62 29.52
C GLY A 71 3.15 -26.72 31.03
N PRO A 72 3.04 -25.63 31.79
CA PRO A 72 3.44 -25.63 33.18
C PRO A 72 2.39 -26.35 34.05
N ARG A 73 2.79 -27.52 34.57
CA ARG A 73 2.23 -28.08 35.80
C ARG A 73 2.57 -27.13 36.95
N ILE A 74 1.53 -26.65 37.63
CA ILE A 74 1.65 -26.03 38.95
C ILE A 74 2.11 -27.13 39.92
N THR A 75 3.40 -27.15 40.21
CA THR A 75 3.96 -27.82 41.39
C THR A 75 4.76 -26.75 42.12
N SER A 76 4.48 -26.60 43.41
CA SER A 76 5.20 -25.75 44.35
C SER A 76 6.64 -26.24 44.53
N GLY A 77 7.48 -25.99 43.53
CA GLY A 77 8.92 -26.15 43.61
C GLY A 77 9.52 -24.89 44.19
N ILE A 78 10.06 -24.98 45.41
CA ILE A 78 10.97 -23.98 45.99
C ILE A 78 12.12 -23.80 45.00
N ARG A 79 12.07 -22.74 44.19
CA ARG A 79 13.18 -22.35 43.31
C ARG A 79 14.34 -21.85 44.18
N ASN A 80 15.53 -22.30 43.84
CA ASN A 80 16.81 -21.85 44.39
C ASN A 80 16.89 -20.30 44.30
N PRO A 81 17.08 -19.55 45.40
CA PRO A 81 16.88 -18.09 45.46
C PRO A 81 17.95 -17.23 44.77
N LYS A 82 18.78 -17.78 43.88
CA LYS A 82 19.99 -17.09 43.35
C LYS A 82 19.91 -16.58 41.91
N SER A 83 18.75 -16.60 41.24
CA SER A 83 18.65 -16.11 39.85
C SER A 83 17.34 -15.42 39.48
N LEU A 84 16.71 -14.70 40.42
CA LEU A 84 15.68 -13.73 40.06
C LEU A 84 16.40 -12.46 39.59
N ASN A 85 16.16 -12.05 38.34
CA ASN A 85 16.58 -10.72 37.89
C ASN A 85 16.03 -9.69 38.91
N PRO A 86 16.86 -8.77 39.42
CA PRO A 86 16.38 -7.79 40.38
C PRO A 86 15.24 -6.98 39.76
N ILE A 87 14.19 -6.71 40.55
CA ILE A 87 13.10 -5.81 40.16
C ILE A 87 13.77 -4.47 39.80
N PRO A 88 13.68 -3.97 38.57
CA PRO A 88 14.21 -2.65 38.27
C PRO A 88 13.43 -1.59 39.04
N LEU A 89 14.05 -0.45 39.36
CA LEU A 89 13.31 0.68 39.93
C LEU A 89 12.20 1.08 38.96
N ARG A 90 10.96 1.13 39.46
CA ARG A 90 9.78 1.50 38.68
C ARG A 90 9.04 2.63 39.38
N ILE A 91 8.72 3.68 38.63
CA ILE A 91 7.82 4.73 39.10
C ILE A 91 6.39 4.27 38.82
N VAL A 92 5.51 4.42 39.79
CA VAL A 92 4.10 4.04 39.68
C VAL A 92 3.27 5.29 39.88
N LEU A 93 2.30 5.53 38.99
CA LEU A 93 1.30 6.57 39.17
C LEU A 93 -0.10 5.97 39.16
N ASP A 94 -0.94 6.40 40.10
CA ASP A 94 -2.39 6.20 40.06
C ASP A 94 -3.02 7.54 39.73
N ILE A 95 -3.52 7.68 38.49
CA ILE A 95 -4.09 8.93 37.98
C ILE A 95 -5.61 8.86 38.18
N GLY A 96 -6.05 9.26 39.37
CA GLY A 96 -7.46 9.36 39.72
C GLY A 96 -8.08 10.69 39.32
N ALA A 97 -9.42 10.72 39.26
CA ALA A 97 -10.16 11.93 38.87
C ALA A 97 -10.06 13.10 39.89
N SER A 98 -9.76 12.82 41.16
CA SER A 98 -9.64 13.83 42.22
C SER A 98 -8.22 14.01 42.76
N GLN A 99 -7.36 13.00 42.58
CA GLN A 99 -6.03 12.98 43.14
C GLN A 99 -5.11 12.08 42.32
N ILE A 100 -3.82 12.43 42.31
CA ILE A 100 -2.76 11.61 41.75
C ILE A 100 -1.95 11.03 42.89
N ARG A 101 -1.67 9.73 42.82
CA ARG A 101 -0.72 9.06 43.73
C ARG A 101 0.53 8.70 42.99
N LEU A 102 1.66 8.90 43.65
CA LEU A 102 2.99 8.60 43.13
C LEU A 102 3.75 7.75 44.14
N GLY A 103 4.60 6.88 43.64
CA GLY A 103 5.58 6.16 44.45
C GLY A 103 6.52 5.34 43.59
N GLU A 104 7.55 4.79 44.21
CA GLU A 104 8.56 3.97 43.56
C GLU A 104 8.50 2.54 44.10
N VAL A 105 8.64 1.56 43.21
CA VAL A 105 8.81 0.15 43.55
C VAL A 105 10.27 -0.20 43.34
N ILE A 106 10.91 -0.68 44.41
CA ILE A 106 12.31 -1.12 44.41
C ILE A 106 12.40 -2.54 45.01
N PRO A 107 13.45 -3.31 44.67
CA PRO A 107 13.73 -4.56 45.36
C PRO A 107 14.39 -4.25 46.72
N ASP A 108 13.88 -4.87 47.78
CA ASP A 108 14.59 -4.94 49.06
C ASP A 108 15.83 -5.86 48.96
N ARG A 109 16.66 -5.92 50.01
CA ARG A 109 17.86 -6.77 50.11
C ARG A 109 17.60 -8.25 49.82
N LYS A 110 16.37 -8.73 50.04
CA LYS A 110 15.92 -10.10 49.75
C LYS A 110 15.27 -10.28 48.37
N GLY A 111 15.20 -9.22 47.56
CA GLY A 111 14.55 -9.20 46.25
C GLY A 111 13.02 -9.08 46.31
N ALA A 112 12.43 -8.85 47.49
CA ALA A 112 11.00 -8.60 47.64
C ALA A 112 10.65 -7.15 47.24
N PRO A 113 9.43 -6.87 46.74
CA PRO A 113 9.01 -5.51 46.43
C PRO A 113 8.91 -4.65 47.69
N LEU A 114 9.52 -3.47 47.64
CA LEU A 114 9.50 -2.43 48.66
C LEU A 114 9.03 -1.12 48.03
N LEU A 115 8.09 -0.45 48.68
CA LEU A 115 7.58 0.85 48.24
C LEU A 115 8.39 1.98 48.87
N ARG A 116 8.69 3.01 48.08
CA ARG A 116 9.39 4.21 48.51
C ARG A 116 8.71 5.46 47.97
N ASN A 117 8.95 6.59 48.62
CA ASN A 117 8.60 7.93 48.12
C ASN A 117 7.10 8.07 47.80
N LEU A 118 6.24 7.51 48.66
CA LEU A 118 4.80 7.63 48.49
C LEU A 118 4.36 9.08 48.63
N ARG A 119 3.63 9.58 47.64
CA ARG A 119 3.09 10.95 47.58
C ARG A 119 1.66 10.94 47.06
N VAL A 120 0.87 11.88 47.54
CA VAL A 120 -0.49 12.14 47.08
C VAL A 120 -0.61 13.63 46.77
N MET A 121 -1.27 13.95 45.67
CA MET A 121 -1.60 15.32 45.28
C MET A 121 -3.07 15.39 44.92
N GLU A 122 -3.81 16.31 45.53
CA GLU A 122 -5.17 16.59 45.12
C GLU A 122 -5.17 17.51 43.89
N LEU A 123 -6.07 17.26 42.95
CA LEU A 123 -6.16 18.07 41.73
C LEU A 123 -6.89 19.40 41.96
N GLY A 124 -7.71 19.52 43.02
CA GLY A 124 -8.43 20.75 43.36
C GLY A 124 -9.52 21.17 42.37
N ILE A 125 -9.87 20.31 41.41
CA ILE A 125 -10.90 20.58 40.39
C ILE A 125 -12.20 19.82 40.69
N ASP A 126 -13.27 20.23 40.02
CA ASP A 126 -14.50 19.46 39.93
C ASP A 126 -14.31 18.29 38.93
N PRO A 127 -14.24 17.03 39.40
CA PRO A 127 -14.02 15.87 38.55
C PRO A 127 -15.19 15.57 37.60
N THR A 128 -16.34 16.24 37.75
CA THR A 128 -17.46 16.11 36.81
C THR A 128 -17.20 16.87 35.50
N LYS A 129 -16.30 17.86 35.50
CA LYS A 129 -15.94 18.66 34.33
C LYS A 129 -14.68 18.11 33.64
N ASN A 130 -14.87 17.45 32.50
CA ASN A 130 -13.77 16.82 31.75
C ASN A 130 -12.71 17.82 31.23
N THR A 131 -13.10 19.04 30.87
CA THR A 131 -12.21 20.02 30.22
C THR A 131 -11.08 20.50 31.12
N GLU A 132 -11.28 20.50 32.43
CA GLU A 132 -10.29 20.94 33.41
C GLU A 132 -9.34 19.81 33.83
N PHE A 133 -9.69 18.55 33.53
CA PHE A 133 -8.97 17.38 34.03
C PHE A 133 -7.53 17.28 33.51
N PHE A 134 -7.33 17.32 32.19
CA PHE A 134 -6.00 17.19 31.61
C PHE A 134 -5.02 18.31 32.01
N PRO A 135 -5.41 19.61 31.96
CA PRO A 135 -4.57 20.70 32.47
C PRO A 135 -4.21 20.54 33.96
N ALA A 136 -5.16 20.13 34.80
CA ALA A 136 -4.91 19.91 36.21
C ALA A 136 -3.95 18.74 36.46
N VAL A 137 -4.09 17.64 35.71
CA VAL A 137 -3.15 16.50 35.79
C VAL A 137 -1.74 16.93 35.38
N LEU A 138 -1.59 17.69 34.30
CA LEU A 138 -0.29 18.22 33.87
C LEU A 138 0.39 19.03 34.97
N GLN A 139 -0.33 19.98 35.59
CA GLN A 139 0.19 20.83 36.65
C GLN A 139 0.53 20.03 37.92
N ALA A 140 -0.35 19.10 38.30
CA ALA A 140 -0.16 18.25 39.48
C ALA A 140 1.03 17.31 39.32
N LEU A 141 1.23 16.73 38.13
CA LEU A 141 2.41 15.91 37.83
C LEU A 141 3.68 16.73 37.92
N ASP A 142 3.77 17.90 37.28
CA ASP A 142 4.95 18.77 37.36
C ASP A 142 5.30 19.12 38.82
N THR A 143 4.28 19.43 39.63
CA THR A 143 4.45 19.72 41.07
C THR A 143 4.91 18.48 41.86
N LEU A 144 4.32 17.31 41.61
CA LEU A 144 4.71 16.04 42.23
C LEU A 144 6.15 15.64 41.90
N PHE A 145 6.60 15.82 40.65
CA PHE A 145 7.97 15.47 40.26
C PHE A 145 9.00 16.41 40.86
N ARG A 146 8.74 17.72 40.84
CA ARG A 146 9.62 18.71 41.48
C ARG A 146 9.77 18.46 42.98
N SER A 147 8.68 18.10 43.66
CA SER A 147 8.69 17.85 45.12
C SER A 147 9.18 16.46 45.53
N SER A 148 9.09 15.46 44.65
CA SER A 148 9.54 14.08 44.92
C SER A 148 11.03 13.86 44.69
N GLY A 149 11.70 14.77 43.97
CA GLY A 149 13.12 14.64 43.61
C GLY A 149 13.39 13.63 42.48
N ILE A 150 12.34 13.10 41.85
CA ILE A 150 12.42 12.15 40.74
C ILE A 150 12.69 12.93 39.45
N LYS A 151 13.85 12.67 38.81
CA LYS A 151 14.26 13.38 37.57
C LYS A 151 13.81 12.68 36.28
N SER A 152 13.96 11.37 36.21
CA SER A 152 13.51 10.55 35.09
C SER A 152 13.45 9.08 35.52
N GLY A 153 12.69 8.28 34.78
CA GLY A 153 12.64 6.85 35.02
C GLY A 153 11.52 6.17 34.24
N ALA A 154 11.58 4.85 34.22
CA ALA A 154 10.52 4.04 33.66
C ALA A 154 9.30 4.04 34.58
N ALA A 155 8.14 4.29 34.00
CA ALA A 155 6.92 4.48 34.76
C ALA A 155 5.75 3.62 34.25
N SER A 156 4.94 3.16 35.19
CA SER A 156 3.68 2.46 34.93
C SER A 156 2.52 3.23 35.56
N PHE A 157 1.42 3.40 34.82
CA PHE A 157 0.27 4.15 35.30
C PHE A 157 -0.98 3.29 35.40
N CYS A 158 -1.82 3.59 36.38
CA CYS A 158 -3.21 3.17 36.38
C CYS A 158 -4.11 4.33 35.99
N ILE A 159 -5.03 4.04 35.07
CA ILE A 159 -6.11 4.93 34.67
C ILE A 159 -7.43 4.23 35.00
N GLY A 160 -8.36 4.98 35.59
CA GLY A 160 -9.71 4.51 35.89
C GLY A 160 -10.77 5.47 35.40
N GLY A 161 -11.99 5.27 35.86
CA GLY A 161 -13.11 6.17 35.61
C GLY A 161 -14.22 5.54 34.78
N PRO A 162 -15.29 6.30 34.53
CA PRO A 162 -16.48 5.79 33.85
C PRO A 162 -16.25 5.48 32.36
N SER A 163 -15.14 5.92 31.77
CA SER A 163 -14.76 5.65 30.37
C SER A 163 -14.12 4.27 30.16
N VAL A 164 -13.77 3.57 31.24
CA VAL A 164 -13.25 2.21 31.16
C VAL A 164 -14.40 1.27 30.82
N PHE A 165 -14.23 0.53 29.74
CA PHE A 165 -15.12 -0.55 29.33
C PHE A 165 -14.60 -1.88 29.89
N THR A 166 -15.52 -2.72 30.37
CA THR A 166 -15.24 -4.04 30.92
C THR A 166 -16.24 -5.06 30.39
N ARG A 167 -15.75 -6.20 29.94
CA ARG A 167 -16.59 -7.34 29.56
C ARG A 167 -15.88 -8.64 29.90
N VAL A 168 -16.61 -9.57 30.52
CA VAL A 168 -16.13 -10.93 30.77
C VAL A 168 -16.93 -11.88 29.90
N ILE A 169 -16.23 -12.63 29.05
CA ILE A 169 -16.82 -13.65 28.17
C ILE A 169 -16.26 -15.02 28.50
N LYS A 170 -17.02 -16.07 28.20
CA LYS A 170 -16.56 -17.46 28.28
C LYS A 170 -16.13 -17.91 26.89
N VAL A 171 -14.95 -18.50 26.79
CA VAL A 171 -14.40 -19.04 25.54
C VAL A 171 -13.91 -20.47 25.77
N PRO A 172 -14.07 -21.38 24.80
CA PRO A 172 -13.64 -22.76 24.97
C PRO A 172 -12.11 -22.86 25.07
N GLN A 173 -11.62 -23.72 25.94
CA GLN A 173 -10.19 -23.99 26.08
C GLN A 173 -9.70 -24.77 24.84
N SER A 174 -9.09 -24.04 23.91
CA SER A 174 -8.63 -24.53 22.61
C SER A 174 -7.23 -23.99 22.30
N ASP A 175 -6.80 -24.02 21.03
CA ASP A 175 -5.52 -23.46 20.64
C ASP A 175 -5.42 -21.97 21.05
N PRO A 176 -4.32 -21.51 21.66
CA PRO A 176 -4.18 -20.13 22.12
C PRO A 176 -4.41 -19.07 21.03
N ASN A 177 -4.08 -19.35 19.76
CA ASN A 177 -4.32 -18.42 18.66
C ASN A 177 -5.80 -18.33 18.32
N LEU A 178 -6.50 -19.47 18.32
CA LEU A 178 -7.95 -19.51 18.10
C LEU A 178 -8.69 -18.79 19.23
N VAL A 179 -8.28 -19.00 20.49
CA VAL A 179 -8.81 -18.26 21.64
C VAL A 179 -8.61 -16.76 21.46
N LYS A 180 -7.40 -16.33 21.07
CA LYS A 180 -7.12 -14.91 20.81
C LYS A 180 -7.98 -14.34 19.67
N GLN A 181 -8.23 -15.11 18.61
CA GLN A 181 -9.13 -14.69 17.52
C GLN A 181 -10.57 -14.55 18.01
N MET A 182 -11.10 -15.54 18.73
CA MET A 182 -12.46 -15.50 19.29
C MET A 182 -12.65 -14.29 20.22
N VAL A 183 -11.71 -14.06 21.13
CA VAL A 183 -11.73 -12.89 22.01
C VAL A 183 -11.64 -11.59 21.19
N GLY A 184 -10.86 -11.56 20.11
CA GLY A 184 -10.80 -10.44 19.18
C GLY A 184 -12.14 -10.13 18.49
N TYR A 185 -12.84 -11.15 18.01
CA TYR A 185 -14.18 -10.99 17.41
C TYR A 185 -15.20 -10.47 18.42
N GLU A 186 -15.21 -11.02 19.64
CA GLU A 186 -16.08 -10.57 20.72
C GLU A 186 -15.76 -9.13 21.16
N ALA A 187 -14.47 -8.77 21.23
CA ALA A 187 -14.04 -7.42 21.52
C ALA A 187 -14.53 -6.44 20.44
N GLN A 188 -14.41 -6.81 19.15
CA GLN A 188 -14.86 -5.97 18.03
C GLN A 188 -16.37 -5.69 18.05
N GLN A 189 -17.17 -6.67 18.46
CA GLN A 189 -18.62 -6.48 18.59
C GLN A 189 -19.00 -5.67 19.83
N ALA A 190 -18.23 -5.78 20.90
CA ALA A 190 -18.58 -5.21 22.19
C ALA A 190 -18.02 -3.79 22.42
N ILE A 191 -16.86 -3.47 21.86
CA ILE A 191 -16.19 -2.18 22.03
C ILE A 191 -16.62 -1.25 20.88
N PRO A 192 -17.34 -0.15 21.17
CA PRO A 192 -17.66 0.85 20.15
C PRO A 192 -16.38 1.47 19.59
N ALA A 193 -16.29 1.60 18.26
CA ALA A 193 -15.14 2.18 17.56
C ALA A 193 -13.80 1.62 18.07
N ILE A 194 -13.63 0.30 17.99
CA ILE A 194 -12.45 -0.41 18.53
C ILE A 194 -11.10 0.15 18.03
N ASP A 195 -11.06 0.77 16.84
CA ASP A 195 -9.86 1.41 16.28
C ASP A 195 -9.42 2.66 17.06
N GLU A 196 -10.36 3.35 17.71
CA GLU A 196 -10.15 4.49 18.60
C GLU A 196 -10.03 4.08 20.07
N ALA A 197 -10.01 2.77 20.35
CA ALA A 197 -9.90 2.22 21.69
C ALA A 197 -8.56 1.51 21.91
N CYS A 198 -7.93 1.79 23.05
CA CYS A 198 -6.86 0.97 23.59
C CYS A 198 -7.50 -0.13 24.45
N TRP A 199 -7.34 -1.39 24.04
CA TRP A 199 -7.90 -2.52 24.75
C TRP A 199 -6.89 -3.65 24.89
N ASP A 200 -7.09 -4.52 25.87
CA ASP A 200 -6.32 -5.74 26.05
C ASP A 200 -7.18 -6.74 26.84
N PHE A 201 -6.76 -8.00 26.91
CA PHE A 201 -7.52 -9.03 27.63
C PHE A 201 -6.64 -9.96 28.46
N GLN A 202 -7.21 -10.47 29.54
CA GLN A 202 -6.59 -11.50 30.37
C GLN A 202 -7.48 -12.73 30.42
N LEU A 203 -6.88 -13.90 30.19
CA LEU A 203 -7.55 -15.20 30.34
C LEU A 203 -7.41 -15.69 31.78
N PHE A 204 -8.50 -16.20 32.33
CA PHE A 204 -8.57 -16.88 33.61
C PHE A 204 -9.15 -18.29 33.40
N PRO A 205 -8.62 -19.32 34.08
CA PRO A 205 -9.21 -20.66 34.02
C PRO A 205 -10.64 -20.64 34.56
N SER A 206 -11.61 -21.18 33.82
CA SER A 206 -12.94 -21.46 34.37
C SER A 206 -12.84 -22.69 35.27
N GLY A 207 -13.58 -22.69 36.39
CA GLY A 207 -13.57 -23.80 37.36
C GLY A 207 -13.94 -25.19 36.79
N GLY A 208 -14.53 -25.24 35.59
CA GLY A 208 -14.96 -26.47 34.91
C GLY A 208 -13.94 -27.11 33.94
N GLY A 209 -12.74 -26.55 33.78
CA GLY A 209 -11.63 -27.16 33.03
C GLY A 209 -11.76 -27.26 31.51
N ALA A 210 -12.93 -27.01 30.93
CA ALA A 210 -13.17 -26.99 29.48
C ALA A 210 -13.30 -25.57 28.89
N GLU A 211 -13.43 -24.56 29.76
CA GLU A 211 -13.66 -23.16 29.37
C GLU A 211 -12.64 -22.25 30.04
N LEU A 212 -12.41 -21.09 29.42
CA LEU A 212 -11.65 -19.97 29.96
C LEU A 212 -12.58 -18.76 30.06
N GLU A 213 -12.39 -17.94 31.08
CA GLU A 213 -13.01 -16.62 31.17
C GLU A 213 -12.02 -15.58 30.64
N ALA A 214 -12.40 -14.85 29.60
CA ALA A 214 -11.61 -13.73 29.09
C ALA A 214 -12.20 -12.42 29.61
N MET A 215 -11.41 -11.70 30.41
CA MET A 215 -11.70 -10.34 30.85
C MET A 215 -11.11 -9.36 29.84
N ILE A 216 -11.97 -8.68 29.09
CA ILE A 216 -11.63 -7.64 28.13
C ILE A 216 -11.78 -6.29 28.82
N LEU A 217 -10.72 -5.49 28.82
CA LEU A 217 -10.77 -4.10 29.27
C LEU A 217 -10.41 -3.17 28.12
N ALA A 218 -11.11 -2.05 28.00
CA ALA A 218 -10.84 -1.05 26.99
C ALA A 218 -11.02 0.38 27.52
N ILE A 219 -10.36 1.33 26.88
CA ILE A 219 -10.50 2.77 27.14
C ILE A 219 -10.26 3.54 25.84
N LYS A 220 -10.81 4.75 25.72
CA LYS A 220 -10.53 5.63 24.59
C LYS A 220 -9.04 5.94 24.47
N LYS A 221 -8.52 5.89 23.25
CA LYS A 221 -7.11 6.14 22.94
C LYS A 221 -6.64 7.52 23.36
N ASP A 222 -7.42 8.56 23.08
CA ASP A 222 -7.09 9.94 23.43
C ASP A 222 -6.80 10.11 24.92
N SER A 223 -7.63 9.49 25.78
CA SER A 223 -7.43 9.55 27.23
C SER A 223 -6.10 8.93 27.67
N VAL A 224 -5.61 7.90 26.98
CA VAL A 224 -4.33 7.27 27.28
C VAL A 224 -3.17 8.12 26.75
N GLU A 225 -3.29 8.63 25.53
CA GLU A 225 -2.28 9.48 24.89
C GLU A 225 -2.06 10.80 25.65
N GLU A 226 -3.13 11.41 26.17
CA GLU A 226 -3.05 12.58 27.06
C GLU A 226 -2.21 12.27 28.31
N MET A 227 -2.49 11.17 29.02
CA MET A 227 -1.75 10.82 30.23
C MET A 227 -0.28 10.48 29.94
N ILE A 228 -0.02 9.84 28.80
CA ILE A 228 1.35 9.57 28.33
C ILE A 228 2.07 10.88 28.01
N ALA A 229 1.43 11.81 27.30
CA ALA A 229 2.00 13.10 26.96
C ALA A 229 2.32 13.92 28.21
N ALA A 230 1.41 13.95 29.19
CA ALA A 230 1.63 14.63 30.46
C ALA A 230 2.83 14.07 31.23
N SER A 231 2.94 12.75 31.28
CA SER A 231 4.04 12.08 31.99
C SER A 231 5.38 12.20 31.25
N THR A 232 5.35 12.15 29.91
CA THR A 232 6.56 12.32 29.08
C THR A 232 7.12 13.74 29.20
N ARG A 233 6.25 14.75 29.27
CA ARG A 233 6.66 16.14 29.53
C ARG A 233 7.35 16.31 30.90
N ALA A 234 6.98 15.49 31.87
CA ALA A 234 7.63 15.44 33.18
C ALA A 234 8.92 14.60 33.22
N GLY A 235 9.40 14.09 32.07
CA GLY A 235 10.65 13.32 31.98
C GLY A 235 10.51 11.81 32.21
N LEU A 236 9.28 11.29 32.26
CA LEU A 236 9.03 9.86 32.43
C LEU A 236 9.01 9.08 31.11
N GLN A 237 9.43 7.82 31.17
CA GLN A 237 9.27 6.86 30.08
C GLN A 237 8.17 5.88 30.42
N VAL A 238 7.01 6.02 29.78
CA VAL A 238 5.84 5.17 30.04
C VAL A 238 6.05 3.79 29.45
N GLU A 239 6.13 2.76 30.31
CA GLU A 239 6.29 1.37 29.88
C GLU A 239 5.01 0.54 29.99
N GLY A 240 4.11 0.93 30.89
CA GLY A 240 2.87 0.22 31.12
C GLY A 240 1.72 1.16 31.45
N VAL A 241 0.56 0.86 30.88
CA VAL A 241 -0.71 1.47 31.30
C VAL A 241 -1.67 0.34 31.65
N GLU A 242 -2.12 0.34 32.89
CA GLU A 242 -3.08 -0.60 33.43
C GLU A 242 -4.41 0.13 33.69
N LEU A 243 -5.51 -0.62 33.63
CA LEU A 243 -6.83 -0.10 33.95
C LEU A 243 -7.23 -0.52 35.36
N ALA A 244 -7.93 0.36 36.08
CA ALA A 244 -8.25 0.18 37.50
C ALA A 244 -8.78 -1.22 37.88
N PRO A 245 -9.68 -1.88 37.12
CA PRO A 245 -10.10 -3.25 37.44
C PRO A 245 -8.95 -4.26 37.55
N ALA A 246 -8.03 -4.25 36.59
CA ALA A 246 -6.88 -5.16 36.58
C ALA A 246 -5.94 -4.86 37.77
N ALA A 247 -5.72 -3.58 38.05
CA ALA A 247 -4.91 -3.15 39.18
C ALA A 247 -5.53 -3.63 40.51
N ILE A 248 -6.84 -3.45 40.73
CA ILE A 248 -7.51 -3.90 41.96
C ILE A 248 -7.45 -5.42 42.11
N ILE A 249 -7.60 -6.18 41.02
CA ILE A 249 -7.46 -7.65 41.03
C ILE A 249 -6.04 -8.05 41.43
N ASN A 250 -5.02 -7.37 40.89
CA ASN A 250 -3.62 -7.60 41.24
C ASN A 250 -3.36 -7.30 42.72
N ALA A 251 -3.84 -6.17 43.23
CA ALA A 251 -3.74 -5.79 44.63
C ALA A 251 -4.42 -6.82 45.55
N PHE A 252 -5.62 -7.28 45.18
CA PHE A 252 -6.37 -8.27 45.96
C PHE A 252 -5.65 -9.62 46.01
N ARG A 253 -5.31 -10.17 44.83
CA ARG A 253 -4.66 -11.49 44.74
C ARG A 253 -3.28 -11.50 45.42
N TYR A 254 -2.58 -10.37 45.42
CA TYR A 254 -1.32 -10.24 46.14
C TYR A 254 -1.51 -10.19 47.66
N ASN A 255 -2.41 -9.32 48.16
CA ASN A 255 -2.56 -9.09 49.60
C ASN A 255 -3.37 -10.18 50.34
N TYR A 256 -4.26 -10.88 49.62
CA TYR A 256 -5.23 -11.82 50.18
C TYR A 256 -5.25 -13.21 49.49
N PRO A 257 -4.11 -13.86 49.19
CA PRO A 257 -4.10 -15.14 48.47
C PRO A 257 -4.74 -16.30 49.27
N GLU A 258 -4.90 -16.14 50.58
CA GLU A 258 -5.64 -17.11 51.40
C GLU A 258 -7.16 -17.08 51.17
N ILE A 259 -7.70 -15.98 50.62
CA ILE A 259 -9.13 -15.86 50.34
C ILE A 259 -9.43 -16.49 48.98
N GLN A 260 -10.19 -17.58 49.00
CA GLN A 260 -10.68 -18.25 47.78
C GLN A 260 -12.21 -18.15 47.62
N THR A 261 -12.91 -17.74 48.69
CA THR A 261 -14.37 -17.53 48.69
C THR A 261 -14.75 -16.30 47.87
N SER A 262 -15.96 -16.31 47.30
CA SER A 262 -16.54 -15.16 46.57
C SER A 262 -16.43 -13.89 47.41
N THR A 263 -15.65 -12.92 46.93
CA THR A 263 -15.36 -11.66 47.60
C THR A 263 -15.75 -10.51 46.68
N LEU A 264 -16.56 -9.59 47.20
CA LEU A 264 -16.97 -8.38 46.51
C LEU A 264 -16.03 -7.24 46.91
N ILE A 265 -15.31 -6.69 45.94
CA ILE A 265 -14.48 -5.49 46.13
C ILE A 265 -15.26 -4.31 45.54
N LEU A 266 -15.50 -3.30 46.37
CA LEU A 266 -16.13 -2.05 45.97
C LEU A 266 -15.08 -0.95 46.03
N GLU A 267 -14.47 -0.64 44.89
CA GLU A 267 -13.60 0.53 44.78
C GLU A 267 -14.46 1.75 44.45
N VAL A 268 -14.70 2.61 45.44
CA VAL A 268 -15.51 3.82 45.32
C VAL A 268 -14.59 5.00 44.99
N GLY A 269 -14.41 5.26 43.71
CA GLY A 269 -13.66 6.41 43.21
C GLY A 269 -14.46 7.72 43.28
N ALA A 270 -13.89 8.80 42.73
CA ALA A 270 -14.58 10.09 42.67
C ALA A 270 -15.73 10.09 41.64
N ARG A 271 -15.50 9.57 40.42
CA ARG A 271 -16.47 9.61 39.31
C ARG A 271 -17.22 8.30 39.08
N SER A 272 -16.64 7.19 39.52
CA SER A 272 -17.18 5.85 39.27
C SER A 272 -16.85 4.92 40.42
N THR A 273 -17.64 3.86 40.54
CA THR A 273 -17.38 2.74 41.44
C THR A 273 -17.10 1.50 40.62
N HIS A 274 -15.99 0.83 40.89
CA HIS A 274 -15.67 -0.47 40.30
C HIS A 274 -16.19 -1.57 41.23
N ILE A 275 -17.13 -2.36 40.73
CA ILE A 275 -17.74 -3.50 41.41
C ILE A 275 -17.06 -4.76 40.87
N ILE A 276 -16.17 -5.35 41.66
CA ILE A 276 -15.34 -6.48 41.25
C ILE A 276 -15.66 -7.67 42.15
N MET A 277 -16.04 -8.81 41.57
CA MET A 277 -16.21 -10.06 42.30
C MET A 277 -15.10 -11.03 41.92
N VAL A 278 -14.42 -11.57 42.93
CA VAL A 278 -13.36 -12.57 42.76
C VAL A 278 -13.75 -13.82 43.55
N GLU A 279 -13.84 -14.96 42.86
CA GLU A 279 -14.16 -16.27 43.43
C GLU A 279 -13.19 -17.31 42.87
N GLY A 280 -12.14 -17.63 43.63
CA GLY A 280 -11.00 -18.40 43.12
C GLY A 280 -10.42 -17.78 41.86
N THR A 281 -10.57 -18.46 40.73
CA THR A 281 -10.13 -17.97 39.42
C THR A 281 -11.17 -17.13 38.68
N LYS A 282 -12.46 -17.24 39.03
CA LYS A 282 -13.55 -16.51 38.37
C LYS A 282 -13.49 -15.03 38.73
N ILE A 283 -13.70 -14.19 37.73
CA ILE A 283 -13.69 -12.74 37.88
C ILE A 283 -14.89 -12.13 37.18
N PHE A 284 -15.56 -11.24 37.88
CA PHE A 284 -16.56 -10.35 37.30
C PHE A 284 -16.21 -8.91 37.63
N CYS A 285 -16.38 -8.02 36.66
CA CYS A 285 -16.17 -6.59 36.86
C CYS A 285 -17.26 -5.80 36.14
N ARG A 286 -17.87 -4.86 36.87
CA ARG A 286 -18.81 -3.86 36.35
C ARG A 286 -18.43 -2.49 36.89
N ILE A 287 -18.54 -1.48 36.03
CA ILE A 287 -18.24 -0.10 36.37
C ILE A 287 -19.55 0.66 36.40
N VAL A 288 -19.76 1.41 37.48
CA VAL A 288 -20.95 2.24 37.69
C VAL A 288 -20.48 3.70 37.72
N PRO A 289 -21.06 4.61 36.91
CA PRO A 289 -20.71 6.02 36.89
C PRO A 289 -21.32 6.78 38.07
N LEU A 290 -21.06 6.28 39.28
CA LEU A 290 -21.49 6.83 40.54
C LEU A 290 -20.33 6.71 41.53
N GLY A 291 -19.95 7.81 42.17
CA GLY A 291 -18.80 7.86 43.07
C GLY A 291 -18.91 9.01 44.08
N GLY A 292 -17.80 9.29 44.77
CA GLY A 292 -17.74 10.30 45.83
C GLY A 292 -18.05 11.73 45.37
N ALA A 293 -17.86 12.06 44.08
CA ALA A 293 -18.20 13.36 43.53
C ALA A 293 -19.72 13.58 43.45
N SER A 294 -20.51 12.51 43.34
CA SER A 294 -21.98 12.62 43.38
C SER A 294 -22.49 13.04 44.75
N VAL A 295 -21.79 12.65 45.83
CA VAL A 295 -22.08 13.13 47.19
C VAL A 295 -21.72 14.62 47.30
N THR A 296 -20.54 15.00 46.83
CA THR A 296 -20.10 16.39 46.80
C THR A 296 -21.08 17.27 46.01
N GLN A 297 -21.51 16.82 44.85
CA GLN A 297 -22.47 17.55 44.01
C GLN A 297 -23.83 17.72 44.70
N ALA A 298 -24.31 16.68 45.40
CA ALA A 298 -25.55 16.77 46.17
C ALA A 298 -25.44 17.80 47.30
N ILE A 299 -24.30 17.83 48.00
CA ILE A 299 -24.02 18.82 49.06
C ILE A 299 -23.91 20.23 48.47
N ALA A 300 -23.19 20.40 47.36
CA ALA A 300 -23.02 21.68 46.67
C ALA A 300 -24.37 22.27 46.25
N THR A 301 -25.23 21.45 45.64
CA THR A 301 -26.56 21.90 45.21
C THR A 301 -27.48 22.23 46.37
N ASP A 302 -27.49 21.42 47.44
CA ASP A 302 -28.40 21.62 48.57
C ASP A 302 -27.99 22.80 49.47
N LEU A 303 -26.69 22.96 49.72
CA LEU A 303 -26.14 24.05 50.54
C LEU A 303 -25.83 25.31 49.73
N GLN A 304 -26.06 25.31 48.42
CA GLN A 304 -25.67 26.39 47.49
C GLN A 304 -24.18 26.77 47.58
N GLU A 305 -23.34 25.76 47.79
CA GLU A 305 -21.90 25.91 47.96
C GLU A 305 -21.15 25.58 46.67
N SER A 306 -19.92 26.11 46.56
CA SER A 306 -19.02 25.69 45.48
C SER A 306 -18.65 24.22 45.61
N PHE A 307 -18.29 23.54 44.51
CA PHE A 307 -17.86 22.14 44.57
C PHE A 307 -16.69 21.94 45.53
N ALA A 308 -15.71 22.86 45.53
CA ALA A 308 -14.56 22.82 46.44
C ALA A 308 -14.96 23.02 47.92
N GLY A 309 -15.89 23.95 48.19
CA GLY A 309 -16.46 24.15 49.52
C GLY A 309 -17.21 22.91 50.01
N ALA A 310 -18.08 22.35 49.17
CA ALA A 310 -18.81 21.13 49.44
C ALA A 310 -17.91 19.91 49.66
N GLU A 311 -16.78 19.78 48.94
CA GLU A 311 -15.81 18.70 49.16
C GLU A 311 -15.16 18.83 50.53
N THR A 312 -14.83 20.06 50.94
CA THR A 312 -14.26 20.36 52.27
C THR A 312 -15.26 20.00 53.37
N LEU A 313 -16.53 20.39 53.21
CA LEU A 313 -17.60 20.03 54.14
C LEU A 313 -17.83 18.51 54.19
N LYS A 314 -17.81 17.83 53.05
CA LYS A 314 -17.96 16.37 52.96
C LYS A 314 -16.82 15.66 53.70
N LYS A 315 -15.57 16.08 53.52
CA LYS A 315 -14.41 15.48 54.21
C LYS A 315 -14.45 15.75 55.73
N ALA A 316 -14.92 16.93 56.14
CA ALA A 316 -14.93 17.33 57.55
C ALA A 316 -16.11 16.75 58.35
N LYS A 317 -17.31 16.71 57.76
CA LYS A 317 -18.57 16.40 58.45
C LYS A 317 -19.34 15.22 57.82
N GLY A 318 -18.91 14.70 56.67
CA GLY A 318 -19.66 13.72 55.90
C GLY A 318 -19.58 12.31 56.46
N PHE A 319 -20.75 11.68 56.63
CA PHE A 319 -20.90 10.26 56.89
C PHE A 319 -22.23 9.77 56.31
N VAL A 320 -22.40 8.46 56.16
CA VAL A 320 -23.64 7.84 55.69
C VAL A 320 -24.62 7.75 56.85
N HIS A 321 -25.70 8.52 56.80
CA HIS A 321 -26.73 8.46 57.84
C HIS A 321 -27.25 7.00 58.00
N PRO A 322 -27.40 6.42 59.20
CA PRO A 322 -27.89 5.05 59.41
C PRO A 322 -29.38 4.86 59.05
N GLY A 323 -30.15 5.95 59.09
CA GLY A 323 -31.60 6.00 58.80
C GLY A 323 -32.45 5.28 59.85
N GLY A 324 -33.79 5.34 59.71
CA GLY A 324 -34.69 4.76 60.72
C GLY A 324 -34.74 5.61 62.00
N SER A 325 -34.76 4.96 63.17
CA SER A 325 -34.89 5.59 64.50
C SER A 325 -33.60 6.20 65.07
N TYR A 326 -32.51 6.23 64.30
CA TYR A 326 -31.27 6.84 64.75
C TYR A 326 -31.44 8.36 64.82
N GLU A 327 -30.98 8.95 65.92
CA GLU A 327 -31.05 10.40 66.13
C GLU A 327 -30.19 11.14 65.10
N ASP A 328 -30.73 12.23 64.57
CA ASP A 328 -29.98 13.14 63.73
C ASP A 328 -28.86 13.81 64.56
N PRO A 329 -27.70 14.08 63.96
CA PRO A 329 -26.67 14.91 64.58
C PRO A 329 -27.24 16.25 65.07
N PRO A 330 -26.72 16.80 66.18
CA PRO A 330 -27.19 18.08 66.70
C PRO A 330 -26.91 19.25 65.74
N ASP A 331 -25.86 19.15 64.91
CA ASP A 331 -25.56 20.13 63.87
C ASP A 331 -26.44 19.87 62.64
N GLU A 332 -27.36 20.80 62.34
CA GLU A 332 -28.31 20.70 61.22
C GLU A 332 -27.60 20.48 59.87
N ILE A 333 -26.49 21.18 59.65
CA ILE A 333 -25.69 21.05 58.42
C ILE A 333 -25.12 19.63 58.30
N THR A 334 -24.58 19.10 59.40
CA THR A 334 -24.07 17.71 59.44
C THR A 334 -25.19 16.70 59.20
N ALA A 335 -26.36 16.88 59.82
CA ALA A 335 -27.52 16.02 59.62
C ALA A 335 -27.94 15.99 58.13
N ARG A 336 -28.04 17.16 57.51
CA ARG A 336 -28.36 17.34 56.09
C ARG A 336 -27.32 16.68 55.16
N ILE A 337 -26.02 16.94 55.38
CA ILE A 337 -24.92 16.30 54.64
C ILE A 337 -25.01 14.76 54.74
N SER A 338 -25.32 14.24 55.93
CA SER A 338 -25.38 12.79 56.15
C SER A 338 -26.56 12.14 55.41
N LYS A 339 -27.71 12.82 55.32
CA LYS A 339 -28.90 12.38 54.57
C LYS A 339 -28.64 12.40 53.06
N LEU A 340 -28.01 13.46 52.54
CA LEU A 340 -27.59 13.54 51.13
C LEU A 340 -26.60 12.42 50.78
N SER A 341 -25.62 12.20 51.64
CA SER A 341 -24.66 11.09 51.53
C SER A 341 -25.37 9.74 51.47
N ARG A 342 -26.33 9.48 52.38
CA ARG A 342 -27.15 8.25 52.36
C ARG A 342 -27.93 8.10 51.06
N GLY A 343 -28.50 9.16 50.52
CA GLY A 343 -29.24 9.11 49.25
C GLY A 343 -28.38 8.59 48.09
N VAL A 344 -27.15 9.10 47.97
CA VAL A 344 -26.19 8.65 46.95
C VAL A 344 -25.74 7.21 47.18
N ILE A 345 -25.38 6.86 48.42
CA ILE A 345 -24.90 5.50 48.74
C ILE A 345 -26.04 4.47 48.61
N THR A 346 -27.30 4.85 48.82
CA THR A 346 -28.46 3.98 48.56
C THR A 346 -28.60 3.66 47.07
N ARG A 347 -28.37 4.64 46.18
CA ARG A 347 -28.32 4.39 44.73
C ARG A 347 -27.18 3.45 44.37
N LEU A 348 -26.01 3.61 45.00
CA LEU A 348 -24.88 2.71 44.80
C LEU A 348 -25.20 1.29 45.25
N HIS A 349 -25.84 1.12 46.41
CA HIS A 349 -26.30 -0.17 46.91
C HIS A 349 -27.22 -0.90 45.92
N THR A 350 -28.16 -0.18 45.29
CA THR A 350 -29.03 -0.76 44.26
C THR A 350 -28.21 -1.31 43.08
N GLU A 351 -27.17 -0.61 42.64
CA GLU A 351 -26.27 -1.09 41.59
C GLU A 351 -25.41 -2.28 42.02
N VAL A 352 -25.01 -2.32 43.29
CA VAL A 352 -24.30 -3.45 43.90
C VAL A 352 -25.18 -4.70 43.93
N GLU A 353 -26.41 -4.63 44.43
CA GLU A 353 -27.34 -5.76 44.45
C GLU A 353 -27.69 -6.27 43.05
N ARG A 354 -27.88 -5.36 42.07
CA ARG A 354 -28.05 -5.72 40.66
C ARG A 354 -26.85 -6.49 40.13
N SER A 355 -25.63 -6.06 40.49
CA SER A 355 -24.40 -6.70 40.06
C SER A 355 -24.21 -8.07 40.69
N ILE A 356 -24.47 -8.21 42.00
CA ILE A 356 -24.46 -9.50 42.71
C ILE A 356 -25.47 -10.46 42.05
N THR A 357 -26.68 -9.99 41.77
CA THR A 357 -27.73 -10.80 41.13
C THR A 357 -27.30 -11.27 39.74
N PHE A 358 -26.76 -10.37 38.91
CA PHE A 358 -26.26 -10.71 37.57
C PHE A 358 -25.15 -11.75 37.61
N TYR A 359 -24.18 -11.60 38.52
CA TYR A 359 -23.06 -12.54 38.65
C TYR A 359 -23.54 -13.94 39.04
N ARG A 360 -24.52 -14.02 39.96
CA ARG A 360 -25.10 -15.29 40.37
C ARG A 360 -25.91 -15.95 39.27
N SER A 361 -26.78 -15.20 38.60
CA SER A 361 -27.74 -15.76 37.64
C SER A 361 -27.12 -16.05 36.26
N GLN A 362 -26.24 -15.19 35.77
CA GLN A 362 -25.70 -15.31 34.40
C GLN A 362 -24.30 -15.91 34.34
N GLN A 363 -23.47 -15.69 35.38
CA GLN A 363 -22.07 -16.16 35.35
C GLN A 363 -21.83 -17.39 36.24
N GLY A 364 -22.83 -17.83 37.01
CA GLY A 364 -22.73 -19.00 37.88
C GLY A 364 -21.75 -18.78 39.04
N GLY A 365 -21.66 -17.55 39.53
CA GLY A 365 -20.91 -17.20 40.73
C GLY A 365 -21.73 -17.36 42.01
N SER A 366 -21.04 -17.45 43.15
CA SER A 366 -21.67 -17.52 44.47
C SER A 366 -21.98 -16.13 45.03
N ARG A 367 -22.93 -16.05 45.97
CA ARG A 367 -23.15 -14.80 46.74
C ARG A 367 -21.84 -14.44 47.48
N PRO A 368 -21.42 -13.16 47.49
CA PRO A 368 -20.20 -12.78 48.18
C PRO A 368 -20.25 -13.13 49.68
N ALA A 369 -19.20 -13.75 50.17
CA ALA A 369 -19.00 -14.06 51.59
C ALA A 369 -18.51 -12.85 52.38
N GLN A 370 -17.90 -11.86 51.72
CA GLN A 370 -17.45 -10.61 52.32
C GLN A 370 -17.39 -9.48 51.29
N VAL A 371 -17.37 -8.25 51.78
CA VAL A 371 -17.15 -7.02 51.01
C VAL A 371 -15.86 -6.34 51.47
N LEU A 372 -15.01 -5.95 50.52
CA LEU A 372 -13.83 -5.12 50.75
C LEU A 372 -14.05 -3.73 50.12
N LEU A 373 -14.09 -2.69 50.96
CA LEU A 373 -14.24 -1.31 50.52
C LEU A 373 -12.87 -0.70 50.20
N ALA A 374 -12.71 -0.22 48.97
CA ALA A 374 -11.51 0.44 48.47
C ALA A 374 -11.85 1.81 47.86
N GLY A 375 -10.83 2.58 47.49
CA GLY A 375 -11.01 3.90 46.87
C GLY A 375 -11.16 5.02 47.90
N GLY A 376 -11.13 6.26 47.42
CA GLY A 376 -11.25 7.45 48.29
C GLY A 376 -12.63 7.59 48.94
N GLY A 377 -13.69 7.15 48.25
CA GLY A 377 -15.06 7.18 48.76
C GLY A 377 -15.33 6.18 49.89
N ALA A 378 -14.51 5.14 50.04
CA ALA A 378 -14.57 4.23 51.18
C ALA A 378 -14.18 4.89 52.52
N GLY A 379 -13.59 6.08 52.47
CA GLY A 379 -13.29 6.90 53.65
C GLY A 379 -14.50 7.66 54.21
N LEU A 380 -15.65 7.65 53.53
CA LEU A 380 -16.87 8.27 54.05
C LEU A 380 -17.35 7.54 55.30
N GLY A 381 -17.59 8.26 56.41
CA GLY A 381 -17.95 7.64 57.68
C GLY A 381 -19.18 6.74 57.59
N LEU A 382 -19.20 5.64 58.36
CA LEU A 382 -20.32 4.67 58.44
C LEU A 382 -20.73 3.99 57.12
N ILE A 383 -19.95 4.12 56.04
CA ILE A 383 -20.23 3.44 54.77
C ILE A 383 -20.15 1.91 54.92
N ASP A 384 -19.22 1.42 55.73
CA ASP A 384 -19.06 -0.01 56.03
C ASP A 384 -20.26 -0.55 56.81
N PHE A 385 -20.74 0.19 57.81
CA PHE A 385 -21.94 -0.12 58.57
C PHE A 385 -23.17 -0.18 57.65
N PHE A 386 -23.34 0.83 56.80
CA PHE A 386 -24.44 0.89 55.84
C PHE A 386 -24.49 -0.35 54.93
N PHE A 387 -23.37 -0.70 54.30
CA PHE A 387 -23.33 -1.88 53.42
C PHE A 387 -23.49 -3.19 54.20
N ARG A 388 -22.97 -3.27 55.43
CA ARG A 388 -23.13 -4.45 56.30
C ARG A 388 -24.60 -4.69 56.65
N GLU A 389 -25.32 -3.63 57.01
CA GLU A 389 -26.74 -3.70 57.34
C GLU A 389 -27.59 -4.05 56.11
N LYS A 390 -27.35 -3.37 54.97
CA LYS A 390 -28.15 -3.54 53.76
C LYS A 390 -27.89 -4.86 53.03
N LEU A 391 -26.62 -5.24 52.87
CA LEU A 391 -26.26 -6.48 52.17
C LEU A 391 -26.32 -7.70 53.08
N LYS A 392 -26.30 -7.53 54.41
CA LYS A 392 -26.17 -8.64 55.38
C LYS A 392 -24.95 -9.52 55.09
N ILE A 393 -23.85 -8.89 54.68
CA ILE A 393 -22.56 -9.51 54.36
C ILE A 393 -21.50 -8.79 55.22
N PRO A 394 -20.50 -9.50 55.78
CA PRO A 394 -19.37 -8.86 56.44
C PRO A 394 -18.67 -7.83 55.54
N VAL A 395 -18.47 -6.62 56.04
CA VAL A 395 -17.81 -5.52 55.30
C VAL A 395 -16.58 -5.07 56.06
N GLN A 396 -15.45 -4.98 55.35
CA GLN A 396 -14.16 -4.52 55.86
C GLN A 396 -13.54 -3.53 54.86
N HIS A 397 -12.64 -2.67 55.33
CA HIS A 397 -11.82 -1.84 54.44
C HIS A 397 -10.68 -2.66 53.83
N PHE A 398 -10.44 -2.44 52.55
CA PHE A 398 -9.31 -3.02 51.83
C PHE A 398 -7.99 -2.51 52.44
N GLN A 399 -6.99 -3.38 52.53
CA GLN A 399 -5.69 -3.12 53.14
C GLN A 399 -4.59 -3.16 52.06
N PRO A 400 -4.27 -2.03 51.39
CA PRO A 400 -3.37 -2.05 50.23
C PRO A 400 -1.94 -2.48 50.56
N PHE A 401 -1.45 -2.15 51.75
CA PHE A 401 -0.05 -2.42 52.14
C PHE A 401 0.09 -3.68 52.99
N ARG A 402 -0.90 -4.58 53.01
CA ARG A 402 -0.91 -5.76 53.92
C ARG A 402 0.31 -6.65 53.76
N ARG A 403 0.80 -6.84 52.52
CA ARG A 403 1.99 -7.65 52.21
C ARG A 403 3.13 -6.88 51.55
N LEU A 404 2.99 -5.56 51.42
CA LEU A 404 4.02 -4.68 50.85
C LEU A 404 4.64 -3.84 51.95
N ALA A 405 5.96 -3.91 52.07
CA ALA A 405 6.70 -3.02 52.95
C ALA A 405 6.78 -1.62 52.33
N VAL A 406 6.78 -0.60 53.19
CA VAL A 406 7.03 0.81 52.83
C VAL A 406 8.30 1.26 53.55
N GLU A 407 9.27 1.75 52.79
CA GLU A 407 10.53 2.27 53.34
C GLU A 407 10.25 3.47 54.25
N GLY A 408 10.75 3.41 55.48
CA GLY A 408 10.50 4.44 56.50
C GLY A 408 9.10 4.40 57.12
N GLY A 409 8.28 3.40 56.80
CA GLY A 409 6.90 3.27 57.28
C GLY A 409 5.88 4.04 56.42
N ILE A 410 4.60 3.96 56.78
CA ILE A 410 3.51 4.58 56.02
C ILE A 410 3.36 6.04 56.48
N PRO A 411 3.58 7.04 55.60
CA PRO A 411 3.41 8.45 55.95
C PRO A 411 2.00 8.79 56.42
N MET A 412 1.84 9.82 57.26
CA MET A 412 0.54 10.19 57.83
C MET A 412 -0.47 10.59 56.73
N GLU A 413 -0.02 11.24 55.67
CA GLU A 413 -0.85 11.61 54.51
C GLU A 413 -1.40 10.38 53.79
N VAL A 414 -0.61 9.31 53.71
CA VAL A 414 -1.00 8.03 53.11
C VAL A 414 -2.03 7.31 53.99
N GLN A 415 -1.86 7.38 55.31
CA GLN A 415 -2.79 6.77 56.28
C GLN A 415 -4.20 7.40 56.23
N LYS A 416 -4.30 8.72 56.04
CA LYS A 416 -5.61 9.41 55.94
C LYS A 416 -6.48 8.92 54.76
N GLY A 417 -5.85 8.49 53.67
CA GLY A 417 -6.51 8.01 52.46
C GLY A 417 -6.31 6.51 52.22
N PHE A 418 -6.11 5.72 53.28
CA PHE A 418 -5.53 4.39 53.20
C PHE A 418 -6.22 3.43 52.20
N PRO A 419 -7.56 3.25 52.17
CA PRO A 419 -8.22 2.38 51.19
C PRO A 419 -8.07 2.84 49.73
N GLY A 420 -7.74 4.11 49.50
CA GLY A 420 -7.54 4.71 48.17
C GLY A 420 -6.29 4.22 47.44
N TRP A 421 -5.38 3.52 48.10
CA TRP A 421 -4.12 3.06 47.50
C TRP A 421 -4.22 1.71 46.78
N ALA A 422 -5.41 1.10 46.68
CA ALA A 422 -5.60 -0.20 46.07
C ALA A 422 -5.14 -0.25 44.59
N CYS A 423 -5.55 0.73 43.77
CA CYS A 423 -5.14 0.82 42.36
C CYS A 423 -3.63 1.04 42.21
N PHE A 424 -3.06 1.94 43.01
CA PHE A 424 -1.61 2.18 43.05
C PHE A 424 -0.84 0.89 43.35
N VAL A 425 -1.23 0.17 44.40
CA VAL A 425 -0.59 -1.10 44.77
C VAL A 425 -0.75 -2.14 43.67
N GLY A 426 -1.93 -2.24 43.06
CA GLY A 426 -2.18 -3.12 41.93
C GLY A 426 -1.19 -2.93 40.79
N THR A 427 -1.01 -1.67 40.40
CA THR A 427 -0.07 -1.24 39.35
C THR A 427 1.37 -1.53 39.74
N ALA A 428 1.73 -1.32 41.01
CA ALA A 428 3.04 -1.70 41.53
C ALA A 428 3.29 -3.21 41.40
N ILE A 429 2.31 -4.05 41.76
CA ILE A 429 2.39 -5.51 41.60
C ILE A 429 2.48 -5.92 40.14
N GLN A 430 1.80 -5.22 39.22
CA GLN A 430 1.86 -5.49 37.79
C GLN A 430 3.27 -5.41 37.20
N THR A 431 4.14 -4.57 37.78
CA THR A 431 5.54 -4.47 37.37
C THR A 431 6.40 -5.68 37.75
N LEU A 432 5.88 -6.57 38.61
CA LEU A 432 6.59 -7.73 39.12
C LEU A 432 6.51 -8.93 38.15
N PRO A 433 7.54 -9.80 38.12
CA PRO A 433 7.52 -10.99 37.28
C PRO A 433 6.38 -11.98 37.57
N ASP A 434 5.91 -12.08 38.81
CA ASP A 434 4.90 -13.07 39.20
C ASP A 434 3.49 -12.44 39.34
N THR A 435 3.18 -11.39 38.57
CA THR A 435 1.88 -10.70 38.68
C THR A 435 0.69 -11.60 38.26
N PRO A 436 -0.43 -11.59 39.03
CA PRO A 436 -1.62 -12.39 38.73
C PRO A 436 -2.37 -12.03 37.44
N CYS A 437 -2.40 -10.75 37.05
CA CYS A 437 -3.06 -10.22 35.86
C CYS A 437 -2.06 -9.35 35.10
N ARG A 438 -1.81 -9.68 33.83
CA ARG A 438 -0.81 -9.01 32.97
C ARG A 438 -1.45 -8.17 31.87
N LEU A 439 -2.50 -7.44 32.21
CA LEU A 439 -3.16 -6.56 31.26
C LEU A 439 -2.36 -5.26 31.10
N ASN A 440 -2.01 -4.91 29.86
CA ASN A 440 -1.31 -3.67 29.54
C ASN A 440 -1.77 -3.10 28.20
N ILE A 441 -2.58 -2.05 28.25
CA ILE A 441 -3.21 -1.46 27.06
C ILE A 441 -2.19 -0.76 26.13
N MET A 442 -0.97 -0.46 26.61
CA MET A 442 0.11 0.11 25.79
C MET A 442 0.64 -0.84 24.72
N ALA A 443 0.55 -2.15 24.91
CA ALA A 443 1.08 -3.11 23.96
C ALA A 443 0.47 -2.90 22.56
N ASN A 444 -0.82 -2.57 22.51
CA ASN A 444 -1.53 -2.28 21.27
C ASN A 444 -1.15 -0.94 20.64
N LEU A 445 -0.86 0.10 21.44
CA LEU A 445 -0.35 1.39 20.94
C LEU A 445 1.01 1.26 20.26
N LYS A 446 1.93 0.50 20.87
CA LYS A 446 3.26 0.27 20.29
C LYS A 446 3.16 -0.57 19.01
N ASN A 447 2.29 -1.58 18.97
CA ASN A 447 2.07 -2.38 17.77
C ASN A 447 1.43 -1.58 16.62
N GLN A 448 0.45 -0.70 16.91
CA GLN A 448 -0.15 0.18 15.91
C GLN A 448 0.84 1.23 15.37
N SER A 449 1.63 1.86 16.24
CA SER A 449 2.66 2.82 15.81
C SER A 449 3.79 2.16 15.02
N LEU A 450 4.21 0.95 15.39
CA LEU A 450 5.16 0.16 14.63
C LEU A 450 4.60 -0.28 13.27
N GLY A 451 3.30 -0.59 13.17
CA GLY A 451 2.64 -0.85 11.88
C GLY A 451 2.78 0.33 10.92
N LYS A 452 2.38 1.53 11.37
CA LYS A 452 2.53 2.76 10.60
C LYS A 452 3.98 3.12 10.28
N GLN A 453 4.93 2.81 11.17
CA GLN A 453 6.36 3.04 10.92
C GLN A 453 6.97 2.03 9.92
N LYS A 454 6.47 0.79 9.87
CA LYS A 454 6.91 -0.22 8.89
C LYS A 454 6.47 0.11 7.47
N GLU A 455 5.37 0.85 7.30
CA GLU A 455 4.86 1.25 5.99
C GLU A 455 5.63 2.43 5.37
N LYS A 456 6.19 3.33 6.18
CA LYS A 456 6.99 4.48 5.71
C LYS A 456 8.18 4.11 4.80
N PRO A 457 9.07 3.17 5.15
CA PRO A 457 10.15 2.78 4.26
C PRO A 457 9.64 2.09 2.98
N ALA A 458 8.56 1.31 3.05
CA ALA A 458 7.96 0.67 1.88
C ALA A 458 7.41 1.71 0.89
N MET A 459 6.75 2.77 1.39
CA MET A 459 6.27 3.89 0.57
C MET A 459 7.42 4.67 -0.08
N VAL A 460 8.52 4.90 0.65
CA VAL A 460 9.71 5.59 0.11
C VAL A 460 10.35 4.75 -1.00
N VAL A 461 10.49 3.43 -0.80
CA VAL A 461 11.01 2.52 -1.83
C VAL A 461 10.11 2.47 -3.05
N ALA A 462 8.78 2.42 -2.87
CA ALA A 462 7.81 2.46 -3.98
C ALA A 462 7.89 3.78 -4.76
N GLY A 463 8.04 4.92 -4.06
CA GLY A 463 8.23 6.23 -4.68
C GLY A 463 9.52 6.30 -5.52
N LEU A 464 10.64 5.81 -4.98
CA LEU A 464 11.91 5.76 -5.70
C LEU A 464 11.86 4.84 -6.93
N ALA A 465 11.17 3.71 -6.84
CA ALA A 465 10.96 2.80 -7.97
C ALA A 465 10.15 3.47 -9.09
N LEU A 466 9.11 4.24 -8.75
CA LEU A 466 8.27 4.94 -9.73
C LEU A 466 9.03 6.07 -10.44
N VAL A 467 9.84 6.84 -9.69
CA VAL A 467 10.72 7.87 -10.26
C VAL A 467 11.76 7.25 -11.19
N SER A 468 12.34 6.11 -10.80
CA SER A 468 13.31 5.38 -11.63
C SER A 468 12.64 4.87 -12.92
N LEU A 469 11.42 4.34 -12.84
CA LEU A 469 10.66 3.86 -13.99
C LEU A 469 10.36 4.98 -15.00
N LEU A 470 10.14 6.21 -14.52
CA LEU A 470 9.87 7.38 -15.37
C LEU A 470 11.13 7.99 -15.99
N LEU A 471 12.26 7.99 -15.26
CA LEU A 471 13.51 8.62 -15.73
C LEU A 471 14.35 7.72 -16.64
N LEU A 472 14.35 6.40 -16.42
CA LEU A 472 15.16 5.45 -17.18
C LEU A 472 14.88 5.47 -18.70
N PRO A 473 13.63 5.53 -19.19
CA PRO A 473 13.34 5.64 -20.61
C PRO A 473 13.87 6.95 -21.23
N GLY A 474 13.78 8.06 -20.49
CA GLY A 474 14.28 9.36 -20.94
C GLY A 474 15.81 9.38 -21.06
N ILE A 475 16.50 8.86 -20.04
CA ILE A 475 17.97 8.72 -20.05
C ILE A 475 18.42 7.78 -21.17
N HIS A 476 17.73 6.65 -21.36
CA HIS A 476 18.03 5.71 -22.44
C HIS A 476 17.80 6.34 -23.81
N GLY A 477 16.71 7.10 -23.99
CA GLY A 477 16.42 7.83 -25.22
C GLY A 477 17.49 8.86 -25.58
N VAL A 478 17.93 9.67 -24.61
CA VAL A 478 19.01 10.66 -24.82
C VAL A 478 20.34 9.97 -25.14
N TRP A 479 20.64 8.85 -24.48
CA TRP A 479 21.85 8.08 -24.77
C TRP A 479 21.83 7.48 -26.18
N GLN A 480 20.71 6.91 -26.61
CA GLN A 480 20.54 6.40 -27.97
C GLN A 480 20.64 7.50 -29.02
N ALA A 481 20.00 8.65 -28.78
CA ALA A 481 20.04 9.79 -29.70
C ALA A 481 21.49 10.28 -29.93
N ARG A 482 22.26 10.47 -28.85
CA ARG A 482 23.69 10.84 -28.96
C ARG A 482 24.51 9.79 -29.70
N LYS A 483 24.23 8.50 -29.46
CA LYS A 483 24.94 7.41 -30.14
C LYS A 483 24.67 7.43 -31.65
N VAL A 484 23.42 7.65 -32.05
CA VAL A 484 23.04 7.75 -33.47
C VAL A 484 23.63 9.00 -34.11
N GLU A 485 23.57 10.15 -33.43
CA GLU A 485 24.14 11.41 -33.93
C GLU A 485 25.65 11.31 -34.19
N ASN A 486 26.39 10.67 -33.29
CA ASN A 486 27.83 10.43 -33.45
C ASN A 486 28.17 9.48 -34.60
N LEU A 487 27.24 8.58 -34.98
CA LEU A 487 27.44 7.64 -36.10
C LEU A 487 27.03 8.24 -37.45
N VAL A 488 26.01 9.11 -37.45
CA VAL A 488 25.41 9.69 -38.66
C VAL A 488 26.10 10.98 -39.11
N SER A 489 26.66 11.76 -38.18
CA SER A 489 27.38 13.01 -38.51
C SER A 489 28.51 12.86 -39.56
N PRO A 490 29.40 11.85 -39.50
CA PRO A 490 30.43 11.69 -40.54
C PRO A 490 29.84 11.30 -41.90
N GLN A 491 28.78 10.48 -41.93
CA GLN A 491 28.13 10.07 -43.17
C GLN A 491 27.38 11.22 -43.86
N LYS A 492 26.76 12.12 -43.09
CA LYS A 492 26.10 13.32 -43.64
C LYS A 492 27.10 14.25 -44.32
N ALA A 493 28.29 14.42 -43.74
CA ALA A 493 29.33 15.25 -44.34
C ALA A 493 29.82 14.66 -45.68
N GLU A 494 29.99 13.34 -45.78
CA GLU A 494 30.35 12.67 -47.05
C GLU A 494 29.26 12.79 -48.12
N VAL A 495 27.98 12.71 -47.71
CA VAL A 495 26.84 12.86 -48.65
C VAL A 495 26.73 14.30 -49.17
N GLU A 496 26.94 15.31 -48.31
CA GLU A 496 26.91 16.72 -48.72
C GLU A 496 28.06 17.07 -49.69
N GLU A 497 29.24 16.47 -49.49
CA GLU A 497 30.35 16.58 -50.42
C GLU A 497 30.04 15.92 -51.77
N ALA A 498 29.44 14.73 -51.76
CA ALA A 498 29.04 14.00 -52.97
C ALA A 498 27.95 14.73 -53.77
N GLU A 499 26.95 15.31 -53.11
CA GLU A 499 25.91 16.14 -53.75
C GLU A 499 26.53 17.39 -54.40
N GLY A 500 27.52 18.00 -53.75
CA GLY A 500 28.28 19.14 -54.31
C GLY A 500 29.04 18.79 -55.58
N VAL A 501 29.60 17.57 -55.67
CA VAL A 501 30.28 17.07 -56.89
C VAL A 501 29.28 16.77 -58.00
N LEU A 502 28.15 16.14 -57.68
CA LEU A 502 27.10 15.81 -58.65
C LEU A 502 26.53 17.08 -59.32
N GLY A 503 26.29 18.15 -58.54
CA GLY A 503 25.82 19.43 -59.06
C GLY A 503 26.78 20.07 -60.08
N LYS A 504 28.09 19.93 -59.88
CA LYS A 504 29.10 20.41 -60.83
C LYS A 504 29.08 19.63 -62.14
N MET A 505 28.92 18.31 -62.08
CA MET A 505 28.84 17.47 -63.29
C MET A 505 27.58 17.75 -64.12
N GLN A 506 26.43 17.92 -63.47
CA GLN A 506 25.18 18.26 -64.16
C GLN A 506 25.24 19.62 -64.87
N ALA A 507 25.94 20.60 -64.29
CA ALA A 507 26.13 21.91 -64.90
C ALA A 507 26.99 21.86 -66.18
N GLU A 508 28.04 21.03 -66.20
CA GLU A 508 28.87 20.83 -67.40
C GLU A 508 28.12 20.04 -68.48
N GLN A 509 27.30 19.05 -68.11
CA GLN A 509 26.49 18.30 -69.06
C GLN A 509 25.49 19.18 -69.81
N LYS A 510 24.82 20.10 -69.09
CA LYS A 510 23.88 21.05 -69.71
C LYS A 510 24.56 22.00 -70.71
N LYS A 511 25.79 22.44 -70.42
CA LYS A 511 26.57 23.27 -71.37
C LYS A 511 26.95 22.50 -72.65
N ALA A 512 27.17 21.20 -72.55
CA ALA A 512 27.47 20.35 -73.71
C ALA A 512 26.24 20.15 -74.60
N GLU A 513 25.07 19.94 -74.01
CA GLU A 513 23.79 19.81 -74.72
C GLU A 513 23.41 21.09 -75.49
N ASP A 514 23.58 22.26 -74.88
CA ASP A 514 23.32 23.55 -75.54
C ASP A 514 24.22 23.79 -76.76
N LYS A 515 25.48 23.32 -76.73
CA LYS A 515 26.40 23.41 -77.87
C LYS A 515 25.99 22.48 -79.02
N LEU A 516 25.50 21.28 -78.71
CA LEU A 516 25.02 20.33 -79.71
C LEU A 516 23.78 20.87 -80.45
N ALA A 517 22.81 21.44 -79.73
CA ALA A 517 21.61 22.01 -80.33
C ALA A 517 21.90 23.16 -81.32
N ARG A 518 22.93 23.97 -81.04
CA ARG A 518 23.39 25.05 -81.94
C ARG A 518 24.05 24.52 -83.22
N LEU A 519 24.76 23.39 -83.13
CA LEU A 519 25.39 22.78 -84.31
C LEU A 519 24.35 22.18 -85.26
N GLU A 520 23.31 21.53 -84.73
CA GLU A 520 22.25 20.94 -85.55
C GLU A 520 21.46 21.97 -86.37
N THR A 521 21.23 23.15 -85.80
CA THR A 521 20.51 24.24 -86.49
C THR A 521 21.30 24.80 -87.67
N VAL A 522 22.62 24.92 -87.54
CA VAL A 522 23.50 25.38 -88.64
C VAL A 522 23.54 24.36 -89.79
N ILE A 523 23.58 23.06 -89.48
CA ILE A 523 23.60 22.00 -90.50
C ILE A 523 22.33 22.02 -91.35
N LYS A 524 21.15 22.21 -90.74
CA LYS A 524 19.87 22.25 -91.47
C LYS A 524 19.80 23.41 -92.47
N LEU A 525 20.27 24.59 -92.11
CA LEU A 525 20.30 25.76 -93.00
C LEU A 525 21.22 25.56 -94.21
N GLN A 526 22.36 24.89 -94.02
CA GLN A 526 23.29 24.61 -95.11
C GLN A 526 22.71 23.59 -96.12
N GLN A 527 21.90 22.64 -95.64
CA GLN A 527 21.27 21.65 -96.50
C GLN A 527 20.18 22.26 -97.40
N GLU A 528 19.38 23.20 -96.90
CA GLU A 528 18.34 23.88 -97.72
C GLU A 528 18.95 24.71 -98.87
N GLN A 529 20.07 25.40 -98.64
CA GLN A 529 20.74 26.19 -99.69
C GLN A 529 21.25 25.35 -100.87
N ARG A 530 21.58 24.07 -100.65
CA ARG A 530 22.12 23.19 -101.71
C ARG A 530 21.05 22.53 -102.59
N ARG A 531 19.78 22.50 -102.14
CA ARG A 531 18.70 21.76 -102.85
C ARG A 531 18.30 22.42 -104.17
N TRP A 532 18.17 23.75 -104.18
CA TRP A 532 17.69 24.48 -105.37
C TRP A 532 18.64 24.45 -106.57
N PRO A 533 19.96 24.67 -106.41
CA PRO A 533 20.89 24.54 -107.53
C PRO A 533 20.91 23.13 -108.12
N ALA A 534 20.85 22.09 -107.27
CA ALA A 534 20.82 20.70 -107.71
C ALA A 534 19.57 20.38 -108.55
N LEU A 535 18.40 20.91 -108.17
CA LEU A 535 17.16 20.72 -108.92
C LEU A 535 17.21 21.42 -110.28
N LEU A 536 17.73 22.64 -110.35
CA LEU A 536 17.85 23.36 -111.61
C LEU A 536 18.81 22.64 -112.57
N GLU A 537 19.91 22.11 -112.05
CA GLU A 537 20.86 21.32 -112.85
C GLU A 537 20.22 20.03 -113.37
N GLU A 538 19.46 19.33 -112.51
CA GLU A 538 18.77 18.11 -112.90
C GLU A 538 17.69 18.35 -113.96
N LEU A 539 16.89 19.40 -113.80
CA LEU A 539 15.89 19.77 -114.80
C LEU A 539 16.56 20.11 -116.13
N ARG A 540 17.64 20.89 -116.11
CA ARG A 540 18.40 21.22 -117.33
C ARG A 540 18.91 19.97 -118.06
N LEU A 541 19.40 18.97 -117.33
CA LEU A 541 19.93 17.74 -117.93
C LEU A 541 18.86 16.81 -118.47
N LYS A 542 17.64 16.84 -117.91
CA LYS A 542 16.60 15.83 -118.16
C LYS A 542 15.43 16.30 -119.01
N ILE A 543 15.28 17.61 -119.27
CA ILE A 543 14.24 18.11 -120.17
C ILE A 543 14.48 17.55 -121.59
N PRO A 544 13.54 16.76 -122.15
CA PRO A 544 13.66 16.24 -123.50
C PRO A 544 13.60 17.36 -124.55
N SER A 545 14.22 17.15 -125.71
CA SER A 545 14.16 18.09 -126.84
C SER A 545 12.71 18.31 -127.30
N GLY A 546 12.26 19.56 -127.34
CA GLY A 546 10.87 19.94 -127.69
C GLY A 546 9.96 20.18 -126.49
N MET A 547 10.48 20.09 -125.26
CA MET A 547 9.78 20.44 -124.01
C MET A 547 10.43 21.66 -123.35
N TRP A 548 9.63 22.51 -122.72
CA TRP A 548 10.15 23.61 -121.90
C TRP A 548 9.27 23.89 -120.69
N ILE A 549 9.91 24.29 -119.59
CA ILE A 549 9.26 24.56 -118.30
C ILE A 549 8.98 26.06 -118.19
N ASN A 550 7.73 26.40 -117.87
CA ASN A 550 7.29 27.79 -117.74
C ASN A 550 7.16 28.24 -116.28
N ARG A 551 6.96 27.30 -115.34
CA ARG A 551 6.80 27.63 -113.92
C ARG A 551 7.36 26.52 -113.03
N LEU A 552 8.09 26.95 -112.00
CA LEU A 552 8.44 26.17 -110.81
C LEU A 552 7.93 26.92 -109.57
N GLY A 553 7.14 26.25 -108.74
CA GLY A 553 6.59 26.82 -107.51
C GLY A 553 6.53 25.83 -106.35
N LEU A 554 6.44 26.34 -105.12
CA LEU A 554 6.14 25.55 -103.93
C LEU A 554 4.67 25.75 -103.54
N ALA A 555 3.91 24.67 -103.44
CA ALA A 555 2.50 24.67 -103.02
C ALA A 555 2.37 24.17 -101.57
N SER A 556 1.45 24.77 -100.81
CA SER A 556 1.05 24.31 -99.46
C SER A 556 -0.12 23.34 -99.55
N ALA A 557 -0.02 22.15 -98.96
CA ALA A 557 -1.08 21.14 -98.94
C ALA A 557 -2.32 21.58 -98.11
N PRO A 558 -3.57 21.21 -98.50
CA PRO A 558 -4.81 21.62 -97.81
C PRO A 558 -4.98 21.01 -96.40
N VAL A 559 -5.73 21.69 -95.52
CA VAL A 559 -5.96 21.36 -94.10
C VAL A 559 -7.41 20.86 -93.92
N SER A 560 -7.62 19.69 -93.32
CA SER A 560 -8.96 19.19 -92.95
C SER A 560 -9.27 19.42 -91.47
N GLU A 561 -10.38 20.08 -91.17
CA GLU A 561 -10.96 20.30 -89.84
C GLU A 561 -11.95 19.19 -89.45
N SER A 562 -11.88 18.68 -88.22
CA SER A 562 -13.08 18.28 -87.45
C SER A 562 -12.78 18.29 -85.94
N ALA A 563 -13.61 19.04 -85.21
CA ALA A 563 -13.51 19.32 -83.78
C ALA A 563 -14.58 18.54 -82.98
N GLY A 564 -14.23 18.21 -81.74
CA GLY A 564 -15.12 17.66 -80.70
C GLY A 564 -14.41 17.64 -79.34
N GLU A 565 -14.50 18.77 -78.62
CA GLU A 565 -13.93 19.08 -77.30
C GLU A 565 -14.62 18.32 -76.13
N LEU A 566 -13.94 18.01 -75.02
CA LEU A 566 -13.78 18.91 -73.86
C LEU A 566 -12.64 18.48 -72.91
N SER A 567 -11.71 19.39 -72.62
CA SER A 567 -11.20 19.76 -71.27
C SER A 567 -9.75 20.32 -71.30
N PRO A 568 -9.45 21.48 -70.67
CA PRO A 568 -8.20 22.22 -70.89
C PRO A 568 -7.21 22.18 -69.72
N LYS A 569 -5.90 22.04 -70.03
CA LYS A 569 -4.81 22.97 -69.64
C LYS A 569 -3.41 22.43 -69.99
N ALA A 570 -2.88 23.02 -71.07
CA ALA A 570 -1.49 23.36 -71.42
C ALA A 570 -0.31 22.57 -70.82
N SER A 571 0.53 21.98 -71.69
CA SER A 571 1.72 22.69 -72.23
C SER A 571 2.50 21.88 -73.29
N ALA A 572 2.60 22.48 -74.48
CA ALA A 572 3.71 22.50 -75.45
C ALA A 572 4.43 21.22 -75.95
N ALA A 573 4.09 20.80 -77.17
CA ALA A 573 4.96 20.40 -78.32
C ALA A 573 4.07 19.71 -79.38
N ASN A 574 4.11 19.87 -80.69
CA ASN A 574 4.94 20.58 -81.67
C ASN A 574 4.06 20.70 -82.96
N PRO A 575 4.05 21.81 -83.72
CA PRO A 575 3.36 21.82 -85.01
C PRO A 575 4.19 21.03 -86.03
N VAL A 576 3.64 19.94 -86.57
CA VAL A 576 4.25 19.22 -87.70
C VAL A 576 4.25 20.17 -88.90
N LYS A 577 5.40 20.76 -89.20
CA LYS A 577 5.65 21.57 -90.41
C LYS A 577 5.54 20.65 -91.62
N LYS A 578 4.43 20.72 -92.36
CA LYS A 578 4.23 20.01 -93.64
C LYS A 578 5.29 20.49 -94.65
N ILE A 579 6.00 19.54 -95.26
CA ILE A 579 7.00 19.79 -96.32
C ILE A 579 6.30 20.50 -97.49
N PRO A 580 6.90 21.56 -98.08
CA PRO A 580 6.30 22.22 -99.22
C PRO A 580 6.41 21.32 -100.47
N VAL A 581 5.28 21.08 -101.14
CA VAL A 581 5.18 20.27 -102.36
C VAL A 581 5.66 21.11 -103.54
N LEU A 582 6.52 20.58 -104.40
CA LEU A 582 7.03 21.26 -105.58
C LEU A 582 6.08 21.04 -106.78
N GLU A 583 5.77 22.11 -107.51
CA GLU A 583 4.94 22.08 -108.72
C GLU A 583 5.76 22.55 -109.92
N ILE A 584 5.85 21.71 -110.96
CA ILE A 584 6.63 21.93 -112.18
C ILE A 584 5.68 21.89 -113.37
N SER A 585 5.52 23.00 -114.09
CA SER A 585 4.57 23.09 -115.20
C SER A 585 5.23 23.64 -116.47
N GLY A 586 4.83 23.12 -117.63
CA GLY A 586 5.44 23.45 -118.92
C GLY A 586 4.59 23.07 -120.12
N MET A 587 5.20 23.16 -121.31
CA MET A 587 4.60 22.74 -122.57
C MET A 587 5.55 21.80 -123.32
N PHE A 588 4.99 20.97 -124.20
CA PHE A 588 5.76 20.06 -125.05
C PHE A 588 5.13 19.96 -126.44
N GLU A 589 5.99 19.79 -127.47
CA GLU A 589 5.57 19.58 -128.86
C GLU A 589 5.57 18.10 -129.24
N THR A 590 4.60 17.73 -130.08
CA THR A 590 4.42 16.36 -130.55
C THR A 590 4.02 16.31 -132.01
N LYS A 591 4.42 15.23 -132.69
CA LYS A 591 4.05 14.93 -134.07
C LYS A 591 3.05 13.77 -134.20
N SER A 592 2.75 13.03 -133.12
CA SER A 592 1.90 11.82 -133.14
C SER A 592 1.44 11.40 -131.73
N GLU A 593 0.19 10.92 -131.60
CA GLU A 593 -0.47 10.53 -130.33
C GLU A 593 0.31 9.47 -129.52
N GLU A 594 1.06 8.58 -130.17
CA GLU A 594 1.86 7.55 -129.48
C GLU A 594 3.18 8.10 -128.91
N ALA A 595 3.77 9.12 -129.55
CA ALA A 595 4.97 9.78 -129.07
C ALA A 595 4.64 10.71 -127.89
N ASP A 596 3.46 11.34 -127.92
CA ASP A 596 2.93 12.20 -126.87
C ASP A 596 2.95 11.59 -125.47
N ALA A 597 2.38 10.37 -125.35
CA ALA A 597 2.25 9.71 -124.06
C ALA A 597 3.58 9.28 -123.47
N GLN A 598 4.56 9.05 -124.34
CA GLN A 598 5.88 8.67 -123.91
C GLN A 598 6.69 9.88 -123.42
N VAL A 599 6.56 11.06 -124.03
CA VAL A 599 7.44 12.20 -123.71
C VAL A 599 7.25 12.71 -122.28
N VAL A 600 6.02 12.96 -121.83
CA VAL A 600 5.76 13.46 -120.46
C VAL A 600 6.00 12.36 -119.41
N GLU A 601 5.64 11.11 -119.71
CA GLU A 601 5.87 9.99 -118.79
C GLU A 601 7.36 9.62 -118.68
N GLN A 602 8.12 9.74 -119.77
CA GLN A 602 9.58 9.61 -119.74
C GLN A 602 10.21 10.73 -118.92
N PHE A 603 9.74 11.98 -119.06
CA PHE A 603 10.24 13.08 -118.24
C PHE A 603 9.92 12.88 -116.75
N ARG A 604 8.70 12.44 -116.41
CA ARG A 604 8.31 12.07 -115.04
C ARG A 604 9.22 11.00 -114.46
N LYS A 605 9.41 9.89 -115.19
CA LYS A 605 10.30 8.79 -114.79
C LYS A 605 11.76 9.24 -114.71
N ALA A 606 12.21 10.11 -115.60
CA ALA A 606 13.56 10.64 -115.58
C ALA A 606 13.79 11.46 -114.31
N LEU A 607 12.84 12.30 -113.89
CA LEU A 607 12.93 13.07 -112.64
C LEU A 607 12.93 12.15 -111.40
N GLU A 608 12.08 11.12 -111.35
CA GLU A 608 12.13 10.14 -110.25
C GLU A 608 13.45 9.37 -110.20
N ALA A 609 14.01 8.99 -111.35
CA ALA A 609 15.26 8.25 -111.41
C ALA A 609 16.49 9.05 -110.92
N GLY A 610 16.41 10.38 -110.82
CA GLY A 610 17.53 11.18 -110.29
C GLY A 610 17.58 11.28 -108.78
N ASN A 611 16.61 10.70 -108.07
CA ASN A 611 16.57 10.61 -106.61
C ASN A 611 16.57 11.95 -105.85
N LEU A 612 16.50 13.10 -106.53
CA LEU A 612 16.41 14.41 -105.88
C LEU A 612 14.97 14.78 -105.49
N LEU A 613 14.00 14.29 -106.27
CA LEU A 613 12.56 14.43 -106.06
C LEU A 613 11.92 13.05 -105.88
N GLN A 614 10.90 12.97 -105.04
CA GLN A 614 10.10 11.76 -104.82
C GLN A 614 8.63 12.04 -105.14
N ASN A 615 7.85 10.98 -105.36
CA ASN A 615 6.42 11.07 -105.64
C ASN A 615 6.10 12.03 -106.80
N VAL A 616 6.78 11.89 -107.95
CA VAL A 616 6.54 12.78 -109.09
C VAL A 616 5.29 12.32 -109.81
N VAL A 617 4.19 13.06 -109.65
CA VAL A 617 2.86 12.74 -110.19
C VAL A 617 2.51 13.75 -111.27
N ILE A 618 2.02 13.27 -112.43
CA ILE A 618 1.43 14.13 -113.45
C ILE A 618 0.05 14.56 -112.96
N VAL A 619 -0.12 15.86 -112.72
CA VAL A 619 -1.38 16.46 -112.26
C VAL A 619 -2.30 16.74 -113.43
N GLU A 620 -1.75 17.25 -114.53
CA GLU A 620 -2.52 17.70 -115.68
C GLU A 620 -1.72 17.44 -116.97
N ARG A 621 -2.42 16.99 -118.02
CA ARG A 621 -1.85 16.79 -119.35
C ARG A 621 -2.94 16.92 -120.42
N GLU A 622 -2.73 17.81 -121.39
CA GLU A 622 -3.62 17.98 -122.56
C GLU A 622 -3.29 16.94 -123.65
N THR A 623 -4.30 16.53 -124.43
CA THR A 623 -4.18 15.60 -125.58
C THR A 623 -4.56 16.29 -126.89
N PRO A 624 -3.93 15.95 -128.03
CA PRO A 624 -4.21 16.63 -129.30
C PRO A 624 -5.57 16.20 -129.90
N GLU A 625 -6.32 17.14 -130.49
CA GLU A 625 -7.61 16.88 -131.15
C GLU A 625 -7.44 16.36 -132.60
N ARG A 626 -8.29 15.41 -133.03
CA ARG A 626 -8.26 14.85 -134.40
C ARG A 626 -8.95 15.77 -135.42
N SER A 627 -8.25 16.11 -136.49
CA SER A 627 -8.85 16.67 -137.71
C SER A 627 -9.31 15.54 -138.65
N GLY A 628 -10.44 15.72 -139.32
CA GLY A 628 -11.16 14.70 -140.11
C GLY A 628 -10.39 14.02 -141.25
N ASP A 629 -9.21 14.53 -141.62
CA ASP A 629 -8.33 13.95 -142.65
C ASP A 629 -7.21 13.04 -142.11
N GLY A 630 -7.28 12.63 -140.83
CA GLY A 630 -6.38 11.60 -140.27
C GLY A 630 -4.90 12.01 -140.15
N LYS A 631 -4.58 13.30 -140.28
CA LYS A 631 -3.28 13.88 -139.92
C LYS A 631 -3.44 14.80 -138.71
N THR A 632 -2.78 14.47 -137.61
CA THR A 632 -2.65 15.35 -136.44
C THR A 632 -1.79 16.56 -136.83
N GLN A 633 -2.33 17.78 -136.66
CA GLN A 633 -1.50 18.98 -136.75
C GLN A 633 -0.58 19.04 -135.52
N GLN A 634 0.66 19.50 -135.68
CA GLN A 634 1.54 19.78 -134.54
C GLN A 634 0.91 20.87 -133.68
N VAL A 635 0.53 20.54 -132.44
CA VAL A 635 0.04 21.47 -131.43
C VAL A 635 0.91 21.32 -130.18
N ALA A 636 1.33 22.44 -129.57
CA ALA A 636 2.01 22.42 -128.28
C ALA A 636 1.00 22.22 -127.15
N LEU A 637 1.21 21.21 -126.30
CA LEU A 637 0.27 20.79 -125.25
C LEU A 637 0.86 21.08 -123.86
N LYS A 638 -0.01 21.42 -122.89
CA LYS A 638 0.42 21.69 -121.51
C LYS A 638 0.58 20.42 -120.69
N PHE A 639 1.52 20.48 -119.74
CA PHE A 639 1.64 19.50 -118.66
C PHE A 639 1.97 20.17 -117.31
N SER A 640 1.54 19.52 -116.23
CA SER A 640 1.89 19.90 -114.86
C SER A 640 2.25 18.66 -114.03
N LEU A 641 3.34 18.75 -113.28
CA LEU A 641 3.84 17.72 -112.36
C LEU A 641 3.85 18.27 -110.93
N ARG A 642 3.56 17.41 -109.97
CA ARG A 642 3.84 17.64 -108.54
C ARG A 642 4.84 16.63 -108.02
N ALA A 643 5.75 17.09 -107.18
CA ALA A 643 6.81 16.28 -106.60
C ALA A 643 7.12 16.73 -105.18
N ASP A 644 7.54 15.79 -104.34
CA ASP A 644 7.94 16.04 -102.97
C ASP A 644 9.48 16.10 -102.84
N TRP A 645 9.95 16.95 -101.94
CA TRP A 645 11.33 16.85 -101.47
C TRP A 645 11.45 15.66 -100.51
N PRO A 646 12.48 14.80 -100.65
CA PRO A 646 12.69 13.73 -99.69
C PRO A 646 12.93 14.31 -98.29
N GLU A 647 12.22 13.83 -97.27
CA GLU A 647 12.39 14.27 -95.86
C GLU A 647 13.84 14.14 -95.39
N ASN A 648 14.58 13.18 -95.96
CA ASN A 648 15.96 12.87 -95.60
C ASN A 648 16.87 12.75 -96.83
N ALA A 649 16.87 13.74 -97.72
CA ALA A 649 17.82 13.80 -98.83
C ALA A 649 19.27 13.95 -98.33
N LYS A 650 19.96 12.83 -98.11
CA LYS A 650 21.42 12.78 -97.93
C LYS A 650 22.06 13.20 -99.25
N THR A 651 22.75 14.33 -99.28
CA THR A 651 23.57 14.72 -100.43
C THR A 651 24.68 13.67 -100.62
N PRO A 652 24.90 13.14 -101.83
CA PRO A 652 25.88 12.08 -102.04
C PRO A 652 27.29 12.68 -101.94
N GLY A 653 27.99 12.39 -100.85
CA GLY A 653 29.36 12.86 -100.67
C GLY A 653 29.86 12.81 -99.23
N LYS A 654 30.12 11.58 -98.75
CA LYS A 654 31.05 11.15 -97.68
C LYS A 654 30.42 10.07 -96.79
N GLU A 655 30.48 8.83 -97.27
CA GLU A 655 30.76 7.71 -96.38
C GLU A 655 32.26 7.73 -96.07
N ARG A 656 32.63 7.75 -94.78
CA ARG A 656 33.70 6.92 -94.20
C ARG A 656 33.93 7.24 -92.71
N GLU A 657 33.91 6.14 -91.97
CA GLU A 657 34.83 5.77 -90.87
C GLU A 657 34.61 6.31 -89.44
N GLY A 658 34.52 5.34 -88.51
CA GLY A 658 34.71 5.47 -87.06
C GLY A 658 33.40 5.37 -86.27
N GLY A 659 33.06 4.30 -85.54
CA GLY A 659 33.87 3.21 -85.04
C GLY A 659 34.48 3.52 -83.66
N LYS A 660 33.64 3.61 -82.62
CA LYS A 660 33.81 2.96 -81.30
C LYS A 660 32.58 3.18 -80.42
#